data_AF-A0A6S5RZJ2-F1
#
_entry.id   AF-A0A6S5RZJ2-F1
#
_cell.length_a   1.000
_cell.length_b   1.000
_cell.length_c   1.000
_cell.angle_alpha   90.00
_cell.angle_beta   90.00
_cell.angle_gamma   90.00
#
_symmetry.space_group_name_H-M   'P 1'
#
loop_
_entity.id
_entity.type
_entity.pdbx_description
1 polymer ?
#
loop_
_entity_poly.entity_id
_entity_poly.type
_entity_poly.pdbx_seq_one_letter_code
_entity_poly.pdbx_strand_id
1 'polypeptide(L)'
;MLQTLLEKLGITAPTTPFAKHVAESLEVLDILAPGLAARAAAFVLSGREEQVLAELSRLNGEEAAVLLDQPATLGWWYPSGNLRNDAQKHKKRINAATNARTRLYVIGAEPDVVALARFGKVLAAACQGVNLTRIAQVPDWFIYLVVDALHTTRKDFGSKISSDLRQHWTLDLLTRLLAVDDLPGDDALLLVLDRRDLGDYHWRDLNALLRLPDLADHLLQHPEATRALPARLSASGNLSLVGLIGPHPRLAAAYADILVRLAVNSAKTVRAAAGPHVETLPQDVKLEQLGLLLATGSSSERTLAADLLARSGEGARAILQARLAEETSKPVQQALASAMARLDSQSSAEEQVLPEAGDYERCPDVELGAATLDLLRRNLTELLEESRLSAEEEIRSNLEHKRKWDWQQKAYKKLKALTDKDLQAALDFLNGKSRKLSDGLDDVLAYRGRLAASPDVNLLHALRVTRRRYFNAYQLMQWLKGDALRRLDLRTLADALRRCGSEEPERETAGLCFGWNSPLAQLDPDRVWPFFAEHPQFLEEAFGLRPNHGRTEFDVPTALSLLERFPVLPKRLIPVLLELALGASKTNRSEAQRLLETLPDIAERAIEALASSKQEIRTLAAEWLQRLGRPEAVPALKAALAKEKRETVRAALLTALEALGDDISGHLAPAVLLAEARKGLQGKAPASLAWLDLDRMPACQWLDGSAVEPEIVRWWVVLACKLKEPAGNALLNRYLELLAPASRAALGKALLLGFIAQDTRHPSQEEAIAHAQANLAQRMQSYQAWAKYSPEYADITQEQAFEILKREHLSIYLGSAIADKGILALTWAMAGHELVSLLQAYMRDHYQRRAQVEALLSAAANSNDPLVIQLLLAVARRHRTASVQALARVLVEQIAQRNGWSADELADRTIPSAGFDEQGVLNLQYGERLFTARLDGALKLELRNPDDKVVKALPEPRKSDDPALIKEAKTQLSTSKKELKQVIELQTQRLYEAMCAERLWPAGEWREYLQRHPVVTHLVQRLVWAEVAEDGALRLFRPTEDGSLIDLDDDEVELDETRRVRLAHAALVDADTAKAWTAHFKDYKVKPLFAQMSRMLPEPTASEAPEQDEGNGERIADRLGWLSDTFTLRGTLTKLGYQRAAAEDGGFFDHYFKEFSSLGLRVCIGFTGNCLPEENVPAALTHLSYERMAQRWSTGESLPLAEIPPVLLAETYADYRAAADACVGFDPQWKKKTPW
;
A
#
# COMPACT_ATOMS: atom_id res chain seq x y z
N MET A 1 56.08 -18.84 22.52
CA MET A 1 55.76 -17.52 21.94
C MET A 1 55.03 -16.64 22.94
N LEU A 2 53.79 -16.98 23.37
CA LEU A 2 53.06 -16.23 24.40
C LEU A 2 53.81 -16.15 25.75
N GLN A 3 54.33 -17.28 26.24
CA GLN A 3 55.11 -17.34 27.49
C GLN A 3 56.39 -16.51 27.40
N THR A 4 57.08 -16.58 26.26
CA THR A 4 58.28 -15.78 25.92
C THR A 4 57.97 -14.28 25.78
N LEU A 5 56.77 -13.93 25.35
CA LEU A 5 56.28 -12.54 25.24
C LEU A 5 55.96 -11.98 26.63
N LEU A 6 55.26 -12.75 27.46
CA LEU A 6 54.91 -12.39 28.84
C LEU A 6 56.16 -12.26 29.74
N GLU A 7 57.15 -13.13 29.54
CA GLU A 7 58.47 -13.04 30.18
C GLU A 7 59.22 -11.76 29.78
N LYS A 8 59.21 -11.38 28.50
CA LYS A 8 59.82 -10.11 28.02
C LYS A 8 59.10 -8.86 28.53
N LEU A 9 57.81 -8.97 28.84
CA LEU A 9 56.99 -7.88 29.37
C LEU A 9 57.03 -7.78 30.90
N GLY A 10 57.76 -8.66 31.59
CA GLY A 10 57.91 -8.65 33.05
C GLY A 10 56.66 -9.11 33.81
N ILE A 11 55.78 -9.89 33.17
CA ILE A 11 54.56 -10.44 33.76
C ILE A 11 54.87 -11.87 34.22
N THR A 12 55.19 -12.05 35.51
CA THR A 12 55.69 -13.31 36.08
C THR A 12 54.61 -14.23 36.69
N ALA A 13 53.33 -13.88 36.55
CA ALA A 13 52.21 -14.68 37.06
C ALA A 13 51.82 -15.83 36.11
N PRO A 14 51.20 -16.93 36.58
CA PRO A 14 50.65 -17.96 35.71
C PRO A 14 49.70 -17.31 34.69
N THR A 15 49.79 -17.74 33.43
CA THR A 15 49.02 -17.20 32.31
C THR A 15 47.54 -17.22 32.66
N THR A 16 46.98 -16.08 33.07
CA THR A 16 45.55 -16.01 33.33
C THR A 16 44.83 -16.27 32.01
N PRO A 17 43.71 -17.00 32.00
CA PRO A 17 42.91 -17.20 30.78
C PRO A 17 42.62 -15.88 30.05
N PHE A 18 42.43 -14.80 30.81
CA PHE A 18 42.26 -13.43 30.30
C PHE A 18 43.49 -12.94 29.50
N ALA A 19 44.70 -13.01 30.08
CA ALA A 19 45.92 -12.56 29.41
C ALA A 19 46.22 -13.32 28.12
N LYS A 20 45.93 -14.63 28.12
CA LYS A 20 46.01 -15.47 26.92
C LYS A 20 45.05 -14.99 25.83
N HIS A 21 43.78 -14.77 26.18
CA HIS A 21 42.77 -14.37 25.21
C HIS A 21 42.95 -12.94 24.69
N VAL A 22 43.51 -12.02 25.48
CA VAL A 22 43.90 -10.67 25.01
C VAL A 22 44.91 -10.80 23.86
N ALA A 23 46.00 -11.52 24.08
CA ALA A 23 47.03 -11.68 23.07
C ALA A 23 46.54 -12.41 21.81
N GLU A 24 45.74 -13.47 21.96
CA GLU A 24 45.15 -14.21 20.84
C GLU A 24 44.14 -13.36 20.05
N SER A 25 43.37 -12.49 20.72
CA SER A 25 42.36 -11.64 20.07
C SER A 25 42.96 -10.50 19.23
N LEU A 26 44.18 -10.06 19.55
CA LEU A 26 44.87 -8.96 18.88
C LEU A 26 45.92 -9.44 17.87
N GLU A 27 46.16 -10.75 17.76
CA GLU A 27 47.18 -11.37 16.90
C GLU A 27 47.08 -10.93 15.43
N VAL A 28 45.85 -10.68 14.95
CA VAL A 28 45.57 -10.21 13.59
C VAL A 28 46.15 -8.83 13.29
N LEU A 29 46.44 -8.00 14.30
CA LEU A 29 47.06 -6.68 14.11
C LEU A 29 48.49 -6.79 13.55
N ASP A 30 49.16 -7.93 13.74
CA ASP A 30 50.48 -8.17 13.15
C ASP A 30 50.45 -8.29 11.62
N ILE A 31 49.26 -8.42 11.01
CA ILE A 31 49.07 -8.34 9.55
C ILE A 31 49.28 -6.91 9.07
N LEU A 32 48.88 -5.91 9.86
CA LEU A 32 49.04 -4.49 9.52
C LEU A 32 50.48 -4.02 9.74
N ALA A 33 51.10 -4.41 10.86
CA ALA A 33 52.50 -4.15 11.15
C ALA A 33 53.08 -5.19 12.13
N PRO A 34 54.24 -5.80 11.85
CA PRO A 34 54.83 -6.80 12.73
C PRO A 34 55.10 -6.28 14.15
N GLY A 35 54.70 -7.04 15.18
CA GLY A 35 54.93 -6.71 16.58
C GLY A 35 53.90 -5.73 17.17
N LEU A 36 52.89 -5.35 16.40
CA LEU A 36 51.80 -4.48 16.84
C LEU A 36 50.86 -5.21 17.81
N ALA A 37 50.57 -6.48 17.57
CA ALA A 37 49.72 -7.29 18.45
C ALA A 37 50.31 -7.42 19.86
N ALA A 38 51.62 -7.64 19.94
CA ALA A 38 52.34 -7.79 21.21
C ALA A 38 52.32 -6.50 22.05
N ARG A 39 52.58 -5.35 21.43
CA ARG A 39 52.56 -4.04 22.10
C ARG A 39 51.15 -3.65 22.52
N ALA A 40 50.14 -3.92 21.68
CA ALA A 40 48.74 -3.71 22.02
C ALA A 40 48.32 -4.58 23.22
N ALA A 41 48.72 -5.86 23.25
CA ALA A 41 48.47 -6.73 24.40
C ALA A 41 49.21 -6.27 25.68
N ALA A 42 50.45 -5.76 25.56
CA ALA A 42 51.20 -5.20 26.68
C ALA A 42 50.51 -3.96 27.29
N PHE A 43 49.97 -3.09 26.44
CA PHE A 43 49.17 -1.95 26.85
C PHE A 43 47.91 -2.40 27.61
N VAL A 44 47.17 -3.37 27.08
CA VAL A 44 45.97 -3.89 27.74
C VAL A 44 46.28 -4.45 29.13
N LEU A 45 47.30 -5.32 29.24
CA LEU A 45 47.57 -6.06 30.47
C LEU A 45 48.32 -5.28 31.55
N SER A 46 49.09 -4.24 31.17
CA SER A 46 49.98 -3.55 32.12
C SER A 46 49.96 -2.03 32.02
N GLY A 47 49.34 -1.46 30.99
CA GLY A 47 49.35 -0.02 30.72
C GLY A 47 50.67 0.51 30.14
N ARG A 48 51.67 -0.36 29.93
CA ARG A 48 52.94 -0.01 29.26
C ARG A 48 52.72 0.11 27.75
N GLU A 49 53.63 0.74 27.02
CA GLU A 49 53.53 0.88 25.53
C GLU A 49 52.32 1.72 25.06
N GLU A 50 51.86 2.72 25.83
CA GLU A 50 50.70 3.58 25.48
C GLU A 50 50.80 4.23 24.08
N GLN A 51 52.02 4.48 23.59
CA GLN A 51 52.29 5.00 22.24
C GLN A 51 51.67 4.15 21.12
N VAL A 52 51.39 2.86 21.37
CA VAL A 52 50.75 1.96 20.41
C VAL A 52 49.36 2.44 19.97
N LEU A 53 48.61 3.16 20.82
CA LEU A 53 47.30 3.71 20.45
C LEU A 53 47.42 4.78 19.35
N ALA A 54 48.44 5.65 19.45
CA ALA A 54 48.70 6.67 18.45
C ALA A 54 49.19 6.06 17.13
N GLU A 55 49.91 4.93 17.19
CA GLU A 55 50.33 4.17 16.01
C GLU A 55 49.14 3.50 15.32
N LEU A 56 48.27 2.81 16.07
CA LEU A 56 47.03 2.22 15.56
C LEU A 56 46.13 3.25 14.86
N SER A 57 46.06 4.46 15.41
CA SER A 57 45.26 5.56 14.86
C SER A 57 45.81 6.15 13.56
N ARG A 58 47.01 5.74 13.11
CA ARG A 58 47.63 6.16 11.84
C ARG A 58 47.55 5.10 10.74
N LEU A 59 47.11 3.88 11.07
CA LEU A 59 46.96 2.78 10.11
C LEU A 59 45.63 2.87 9.37
N ASN A 60 45.38 1.97 8.41
CA ASN A 60 44.10 1.91 7.72
C ASN A 60 43.01 1.33 8.64
N GLY A 61 42.12 2.18 9.15
CA GLY A 61 41.05 1.78 10.07
C GLY A 61 40.05 0.79 9.47
N GLU A 62 39.75 0.86 8.17
CA GLU A 62 38.82 -0.09 7.51
C GLU A 62 39.43 -1.49 7.41
N GLU A 63 40.72 -1.57 7.09
CA GLU A 63 41.45 -2.83 7.04
C GLU A 63 41.57 -3.45 8.44
N ALA A 64 41.89 -2.64 9.45
CA ALA A 64 41.91 -3.07 10.85
C ALA A 64 40.55 -3.57 11.32
N ALA A 65 39.46 -2.87 10.99
CA ALA A 65 38.10 -3.28 11.32
C ALA A 65 37.76 -4.62 10.67
N VAL A 66 38.12 -4.85 9.41
CA VAL A 66 37.90 -6.14 8.73
C VAL A 66 38.73 -7.26 9.34
N LEU A 67 40.00 -7.01 9.68
CA LEU A 67 40.88 -8.02 10.30
C LEU A 67 40.46 -8.39 11.72
N LEU A 68 39.92 -7.42 12.47
CA LEU A 68 39.34 -7.64 13.80
C LEU A 68 37.91 -8.20 13.73
N ASP A 69 37.39 -8.52 12.55
CA ASP A 69 36.05 -9.08 12.37
C ASP A 69 34.94 -8.12 12.85
N GLN A 70 35.06 -6.86 12.45
CA GLN A 70 34.06 -5.79 12.57
C GLN A 70 33.54 -5.57 14.00
N PRO A 71 34.44 -5.35 15.00
CA PRO A 71 34.01 -5.16 16.38
C PRO A 71 33.06 -3.98 16.51
N ALA A 72 31.98 -4.15 17.28
CA ALA A 72 30.92 -3.17 17.52
C ALA A 72 30.17 -2.64 16.28
N THR A 73 30.26 -3.31 15.13
CA THR A 73 29.44 -2.97 13.97
C THR A 73 27.96 -3.27 14.23
N LEU A 74 27.16 -2.22 14.12
CA LEU A 74 25.70 -2.25 14.15
C LEU A 74 25.19 -1.83 12.78
N GLY A 75 24.21 -2.58 12.25
CA GLY A 75 23.68 -2.30 10.92
C GLY A 75 24.57 -2.74 9.75
N TRP A 76 24.26 -2.20 8.58
CA TRP A 76 25.01 -2.48 7.35
C TRP A 76 26.26 -1.60 7.27
N TRP A 77 27.42 -2.24 7.19
CA TRP A 77 28.68 -1.57 6.91
C TRP A 77 29.48 -2.38 5.88
N TYR A 78 30.06 -1.68 4.90
CA TYR A 78 30.87 -2.28 3.85
C TYR A 78 32.19 -1.53 3.74
N PRO A 79 33.35 -2.21 3.79
CA PRO A 79 34.63 -1.56 3.59
C PRO A 79 34.77 -1.09 2.14
N SER A 80 35.58 -0.06 1.92
CA SER A 80 35.89 0.46 0.59
C SER A 80 36.74 -0.52 -0.23
N GLY A 81 36.53 -0.51 -1.55
CA GLY A 81 37.31 -1.33 -2.48
C GLY A 81 37.19 -2.85 -2.27
N ASN A 82 38.32 -3.56 -2.35
CA ASN A 82 38.38 -5.02 -2.30
C ASN A 82 38.84 -5.61 -0.94
N LEU A 83 38.89 -4.80 0.12
CA LEU A 83 39.44 -5.19 1.42
C LEU A 83 38.80 -6.47 2.00
N ARG A 84 37.49 -6.66 1.80
CA ARG A 84 36.78 -7.89 2.23
C ARG A 84 37.30 -9.15 1.53
N ASN A 85 37.62 -9.05 0.24
CA ASN A 85 38.17 -10.15 -0.54
C ASN A 85 39.63 -10.43 -0.16
N ASP A 86 40.40 -9.38 0.13
CA ASP A 86 41.79 -9.53 0.57
C ASP A 86 41.90 -10.16 1.96
N ALA A 87 41.04 -9.77 2.89
CA ALA A 87 40.97 -10.36 4.23
C ALA A 87 40.64 -11.86 4.21
N GLN A 88 40.01 -12.38 3.15
CA GLN A 88 39.74 -13.80 2.99
C GLN A 88 41.02 -14.65 3.03
N LYS A 89 42.17 -14.10 2.62
CA LYS A 89 43.50 -14.73 2.73
C LYS A 89 43.90 -15.03 4.18
N HIS A 90 43.37 -14.25 5.13
CA HIS A 90 43.65 -14.34 6.56
C HIS A 90 42.50 -14.91 7.39
N LYS A 91 41.43 -15.41 6.76
CA LYS A 91 40.19 -15.88 7.42
C LYS A 91 40.42 -16.78 8.64
N LYS A 92 41.40 -17.70 8.61
CA LYS A 92 41.69 -18.57 9.76
C LYS A 92 42.18 -17.79 10.99
N ARG A 93 43.02 -16.77 10.80
CA ARG A 93 43.54 -15.92 11.87
C ARG A 93 42.45 -14.99 12.41
N ILE A 94 41.65 -14.41 11.51
CA ILE A 94 40.48 -13.60 11.86
C ILE A 94 39.52 -14.41 12.74
N ASN A 95 39.10 -15.60 12.29
CA ASN A 95 38.22 -16.47 13.08
C ASN A 95 38.83 -16.88 14.43
N ALA A 96 40.16 -17.11 14.49
CA ALA A 96 40.83 -17.44 15.74
C ALA A 96 40.82 -16.25 16.72
N ALA A 97 41.10 -15.04 16.23
CA ALA A 97 41.04 -13.81 16.99
C ALA A 97 39.62 -13.52 17.51
N THR A 98 38.59 -13.64 16.68
CA THR A 98 37.18 -13.49 17.10
C THR A 98 36.79 -14.50 18.18
N ASN A 99 37.19 -15.77 18.03
CA ASN A 99 36.93 -16.81 19.03
C ASN A 99 37.65 -16.52 20.37
N ALA A 100 38.89 -16.04 20.33
CA ALA A 100 39.62 -15.64 21.52
C ALA A 100 38.95 -14.44 22.21
N ARG A 101 38.55 -13.43 21.44
CA ARG A 101 37.82 -12.25 21.94
C ARG A 101 36.48 -12.63 22.58
N THR A 102 35.77 -13.60 22.00
CA THR A 102 34.53 -14.15 22.59
C THR A 102 34.77 -14.76 23.98
N ARG A 103 35.89 -15.48 24.16
CA ARG A 103 36.29 -16.09 25.44
C ARG A 103 36.82 -15.05 26.44
N LEU A 104 37.51 -14.01 25.97
CA LEU A 104 37.97 -12.88 26.79
C LEU A 104 36.80 -12.23 27.54
N TYR A 105 35.64 -12.09 26.89
CA TYR A 105 34.44 -11.50 27.49
C TYR A 105 33.66 -12.45 28.42
N VAL A 106 34.09 -13.71 28.58
CA VAL A 106 33.58 -14.60 29.64
C VAL A 106 34.35 -14.27 30.92
N ILE A 107 33.88 -13.23 31.59
CA ILE A 107 34.51 -12.67 32.78
C ILE A 107 33.96 -13.30 34.07
N GLY A 108 34.76 -13.30 35.14
CA GLY A 108 34.30 -13.68 36.49
C GLY A 108 33.59 -12.53 37.20
N ALA A 109 33.18 -12.76 38.45
CA ALA A 109 32.50 -11.75 39.28
C ALA A 109 33.34 -10.49 39.54
N GLU A 110 34.67 -10.64 39.64
CA GLU A 110 35.63 -9.54 39.83
C GLU A 110 36.60 -9.47 38.64
N PRO A 111 36.20 -8.86 37.51
CA PRO A 111 37.08 -8.69 36.36
C PRO A 111 38.13 -7.59 36.59
N ASP A 112 39.23 -7.67 35.85
CA ASP A 112 40.16 -6.55 35.71
C ASP A 112 39.54 -5.45 34.83
N VAL A 113 38.84 -4.53 35.48
CA VAL A 113 38.11 -3.42 34.85
C VAL A 113 39.04 -2.52 34.05
N VAL A 114 40.24 -2.24 34.58
CA VAL A 114 41.22 -1.36 33.93
C VAL A 114 41.74 -2.00 32.65
N ALA A 115 42.06 -3.30 32.68
CA ALA A 115 42.48 -4.01 31.48
C ALA A 115 41.36 -4.07 30.42
N LEU A 116 40.10 -4.29 30.81
CA LEU A 116 38.96 -4.24 29.88
C LEU A 116 38.78 -2.87 29.23
N ALA A 117 38.87 -1.78 30.00
CA ALA A 117 38.80 -0.42 29.47
C ALA A 117 39.92 -0.15 28.45
N ARG A 118 41.16 -0.56 28.77
CA ARG A 118 42.31 -0.47 27.84
C ARG A 118 42.09 -1.31 26.58
N PHE A 119 41.46 -2.48 26.69
CA PHE A 119 41.10 -3.29 25.53
C PHE A 119 40.13 -2.57 24.60
N GLY A 120 39.09 -1.94 25.14
CA GLY A 120 38.18 -1.07 24.37
C GLY A 120 38.92 0.07 23.66
N LYS A 121 39.90 0.69 24.33
CA LYS A 121 40.72 1.77 23.75
C LYS A 121 41.58 1.29 22.58
N VAL A 122 42.11 0.06 22.64
CA VAL A 122 42.83 -0.56 21.51
C VAL A 122 41.89 -0.77 20.32
N LEU A 123 40.68 -1.29 20.54
CA LEU A 123 39.70 -1.48 19.46
C LEU A 123 39.32 -0.16 18.80
N ALA A 124 39.05 0.88 19.61
CA ALA A 124 38.72 2.20 19.11
C ALA A 124 39.86 2.85 18.32
N ALA A 125 41.10 2.75 18.82
CA ALA A 125 42.28 3.28 18.13
C ALA A 125 42.55 2.53 16.82
N ALA A 126 42.37 1.22 16.78
CA ALA A 126 42.58 0.40 15.59
C ALA A 126 41.53 0.68 14.51
N CYS A 127 40.24 0.70 14.88
CA CYS A 127 39.14 0.82 13.93
C CYS A 127 38.77 2.28 13.59
N GLN A 128 39.22 3.25 14.39
CA GLN A 128 39.07 4.69 14.15
C GLN A 128 37.62 5.16 13.94
N GLY A 129 36.64 4.39 14.43
CA GLY A 129 35.22 4.71 14.30
C GLY A 129 34.62 4.47 12.91
N VAL A 130 35.35 3.90 11.95
CA VAL A 130 34.88 3.76 10.54
C VAL A 130 33.67 2.84 10.40
N ASN A 131 33.54 1.85 11.29
CA ASN A 131 32.49 0.83 11.31
C ASN A 131 31.54 1.01 12.51
N LEU A 132 31.66 2.11 13.26
CA LEU A 132 30.93 2.39 14.51
C LEU A 132 29.71 3.28 14.28
N THR A 133 28.56 2.84 14.78
CA THR A 133 27.38 3.71 14.95
C THR A 133 27.38 4.29 16.37
N ARG A 134 27.39 5.62 16.50
CA ARG A 134 27.47 6.31 17.80
C ARG A 134 26.10 6.37 18.48
N ILE A 135 25.69 5.23 19.03
CA ILE A 135 24.35 5.02 19.59
C ILE A 135 24.04 5.81 20.86
N ALA A 136 25.06 6.33 21.56
CA ALA A 136 24.91 7.12 22.78
C ALA A 136 26.02 8.17 22.90
N GLN A 137 25.80 9.19 23.74
CA GLN A 137 26.82 10.21 24.06
C GLN A 137 27.80 9.69 25.13
N VAL A 138 28.62 8.72 24.75
CA VAL A 138 29.67 8.11 25.56
C VAL A 138 30.93 7.92 24.70
N PRO A 139 32.13 7.71 25.27
CA PRO A 139 33.34 7.54 24.48
C PRO A 139 33.27 6.34 23.51
N ASP A 140 33.85 6.49 22.31
CA ASP A 140 33.85 5.44 21.28
C ASP A 140 34.42 4.10 21.82
N TRP A 141 35.47 4.13 22.66
CA TRP A 141 36.05 2.92 23.26
C TRP A 141 35.08 2.11 24.11
N PHE A 142 34.16 2.80 24.78
CA PHE A 142 33.16 2.19 25.64
C PHE A 142 32.07 1.53 24.78
N ILE A 143 31.66 2.18 23.69
CA ILE A 143 30.75 1.57 22.70
C ILE A 143 31.42 0.33 22.07
N TYR A 144 32.68 0.45 21.64
CA TYR A 144 33.43 -0.66 21.06
C TYR A 144 33.47 -1.87 22.00
N LEU A 145 33.83 -1.67 23.27
CA LEU A 145 33.95 -2.74 24.23
C LEU A 145 32.60 -3.42 24.51
N VAL A 146 31.59 -2.63 24.87
CA VAL A 146 30.31 -3.15 25.36
C VAL A 146 29.51 -3.80 24.22
N VAL A 147 29.44 -3.15 23.05
CA VAL A 147 28.72 -3.71 21.89
C VAL A 147 29.46 -4.93 21.34
N ASP A 148 30.79 -4.93 21.27
CA ASP A 148 31.52 -6.13 20.82
C ASP A 148 31.30 -7.32 21.78
N ALA A 149 31.27 -7.06 23.10
CA ALA A 149 31.07 -8.09 24.12
C ALA A 149 29.64 -8.66 24.19
N LEU A 150 28.64 -7.79 24.08
CA LEU A 150 27.24 -8.13 24.30
C LEU A 150 26.42 -8.30 23.04
N HIS A 151 26.99 -7.96 21.87
CA HIS A 151 26.33 -8.10 20.58
C HIS A 151 27.21 -8.77 19.51
N THR A 152 28.30 -8.14 19.07
CA THR A 152 29.07 -8.58 17.89
C THR A 152 29.60 -10.02 18.04
N THR A 153 30.27 -10.33 19.15
CA THR A 153 30.81 -11.67 19.41
C THR A 153 29.77 -12.73 19.80
N ARG A 154 28.48 -12.35 19.93
CA ARG A 154 27.39 -13.30 20.20
C ARG A 154 26.77 -13.88 18.93
N LYS A 155 26.92 -13.23 17.77
CA LYS A 155 26.26 -13.63 16.51
C LYS A 155 26.73 -14.98 15.97
N ASP A 156 28.01 -15.32 16.14
CA ASP A 156 28.64 -16.45 15.43
C ASP A 156 28.50 -17.83 16.10
N PHE A 157 27.86 -17.94 17.27
CA PHE A 157 27.82 -19.19 18.04
C PHE A 157 26.51 -19.99 17.94
N GLY A 158 25.50 -19.49 17.24
CA GLY A 158 24.17 -20.12 17.20
C GLY A 158 23.54 -20.27 18.59
N SER A 159 22.34 -20.86 18.66
CA SER A 159 21.52 -20.97 19.88
C SER A 159 22.09 -21.88 20.99
N LYS A 160 23.38 -22.25 20.95
CA LYS A 160 24.01 -23.23 21.85
C LYS A 160 24.81 -22.63 23.01
N ILE A 161 24.98 -21.30 23.07
CA ILE A 161 25.53 -20.64 24.26
C ILE A 161 24.37 -20.18 25.14
N SER A 162 24.31 -20.67 26.39
CA SER A 162 23.33 -20.21 27.38
C SER A 162 23.55 -18.73 27.70
N SER A 163 22.49 -18.05 28.12
CA SER A 163 22.52 -16.69 28.68
C SER A 163 23.60 -16.49 29.77
N ASP A 164 24.08 -17.59 30.36
CA ASP A 164 24.91 -17.60 31.56
C ASP A 164 26.37 -17.18 31.29
N LEU A 165 26.87 -17.29 30.05
CA LEU A 165 28.27 -16.93 29.73
C LEU A 165 28.58 -15.42 29.80
N ARG A 166 27.56 -14.57 29.88
CA ARG A 166 27.69 -13.10 30.05
C ARG A 166 27.02 -12.61 31.34
N GLN A 167 26.73 -13.49 32.30
CA GLN A 167 26.00 -13.14 33.53
C GLN A 167 26.70 -12.08 34.41
N HIS A 168 28.02 -11.92 34.27
CA HIS A 168 28.80 -10.94 35.03
C HIS A 168 28.96 -9.59 34.31
N TRP A 169 28.36 -9.43 33.13
CA TRP A 169 28.15 -8.11 32.55
C TRP A 169 26.93 -7.48 33.22
N THR A 170 27.20 -6.63 34.19
CA THR A 170 26.21 -5.92 35.03
C THR A 170 26.30 -4.42 34.76
N LEU A 171 25.27 -3.67 35.13
CA LEU A 171 25.32 -2.21 35.09
C LEU A 171 26.39 -1.68 36.04
N ASP A 172 26.57 -2.29 37.21
CA ASP A 172 27.69 -1.99 38.12
C ASP A 172 29.07 -2.06 37.41
N LEU A 173 29.30 -3.12 36.61
CA LEU A 173 30.54 -3.24 35.85
C LEU A 173 30.68 -2.10 34.82
N LEU A 174 29.60 -1.75 34.12
CA LEU A 174 29.60 -0.65 33.16
C LEU A 174 29.92 0.71 33.82
N THR A 175 29.36 0.96 35.00
CA THR A 175 29.67 2.14 35.83
C THR A 175 31.14 2.14 36.27
N ARG A 176 31.67 1.00 36.73
CA ARG A 176 33.09 0.88 37.09
C ARG A 176 34.03 1.06 35.89
N LEU A 177 33.64 0.63 34.69
CA LEU A 177 34.41 0.84 33.46
C LEU A 177 34.55 2.34 33.13
N LEU A 178 33.47 3.11 33.26
CA LEU A 178 33.51 4.56 33.04
C LEU A 178 34.35 5.28 34.09
N ALA A 179 34.33 4.82 35.34
CA ALA A 179 35.14 5.37 36.42
C ALA A 179 36.67 5.25 36.18
N VAL A 180 37.13 4.36 35.28
CA VAL A 180 38.56 4.25 34.91
C VAL A 180 39.10 5.57 34.31
N ASP A 181 38.24 6.32 33.62
CA ASP A 181 38.59 7.61 32.99
C ASP A 181 37.89 8.80 33.69
N ASP A 182 37.52 8.64 34.98
CA ASP A 182 36.81 9.64 35.78
C ASP A 182 35.49 10.14 35.13
N LEU A 183 34.84 9.29 34.33
CA LEU A 183 33.56 9.61 33.68
C LEU A 183 32.37 9.33 34.61
N PRO A 184 31.25 10.06 34.46
CA PRO A 184 30.07 9.84 35.29
C PRO A 184 29.52 8.42 35.10
N GLY A 185 29.40 7.67 36.20
CA GLY A 185 28.95 6.27 36.18
C GLY A 185 27.54 6.09 35.59
N ASP A 186 26.67 7.08 35.79
CA ASP A 186 25.29 7.10 35.27
C ASP A 186 25.23 7.17 33.74
N ASP A 187 26.32 7.56 33.06
CA ASP A 187 26.38 7.60 31.59
C ASP A 187 26.31 6.20 30.99
N ALA A 188 26.57 5.15 31.78
CA ALA A 188 26.36 3.77 31.37
C ALA A 188 24.91 3.51 30.92
N LEU A 189 23.93 4.16 31.57
CA LEU A 189 22.51 4.07 31.22
C LEU A 189 22.21 4.67 29.85
N LEU A 190 22.99 5.66 29.39
CA LEU A 190 22.84 6.21 28.05
C LEU A 190 23.18 5.14 27.00
N LEU A 191 24.27 4.40 27.18
CA LEU A 191 24.63 3.31 26.25
C LEU A 191 23.62 2.16 26.27
N VAL A 192 23.10 1.81 27.45
CA VAL A 192 22.10 0.75 27.60
C VAL A 192 20.80 1.11 26.87
N LEU A 193 20.35 2.36 26.97
CA LEU A 193 19.01 2.78 26.53
C LEU A 193 19.00 3.43 25.13
N ASP A 194 19.94 4.32 24.79
CA ASP A 194 19.89 5.09 23.53
C ASP A 194 20.16 4.23 22.29
N ARG A 195 19.55 4.63 21.16
CA ARG A 195 19.76 4.06 19.82
C ARG A 195 20.00 5.18 18.80
N ARG A 196 20.82 6.17 19.14
CA ARG A 196 21.08 7.33 18.27
C ARG A 196 21.71 6.85 16.96
N ASP A 197 21.30 7.44 15.84
CA ASP A 197 21.85 7.17 14.50
C ASP A 197 21.77 5.71 14.03
N LEU A 198 21.07 4.83 14.76
CA LEU A 198 20.85 3.43 14.40
C LEU A 198 19.46 3.26 13.79
N GLY A 199 19.38 2.68 12.59
CA GLY A 199 18.10 2.38 11.96
C GLY A 199 17.26 1.39 12.78
N ASP A 200 15.96 1.63 12.86
CA ASP A 200 14.99 0.90 13.70
C ASP A 200 15.04 -0.63 13.52
N TYR A 201 15.33 -1.10 12.30
CA TYR A 201 15.51 -2.51 11.97
C TYR A 201 16.58 -3.19 12.86
N HIS A 202 17.61 -2.45 13.25
CA HIS A 202 18.73 -2.94 14.06
C HIS A 202 18.58 -2.66 15.55
N TRP A 203 17.49 -2.06 16.05
CA TRP A 203 17.37 -1.78 17.49
C TRP A 203 17.37 -3.06 18.34
N ARG A 204 16.80 -4.15 17.80
CA ARG A 204 16.71 -5.46 18.48
C ARG A 204 18.08 -6.09 18.72
N ASP A 205 19.10 -5.70 17.97
CA ASP A 205 20.48 -6.14 18.12
C ASP A 205 21.02 -5.83 19.53
N LEU A 206 20.52 -4.78 20.15
CA LEU A 206 20.97 -4.28 21.46
C LEU A 206 20.06 -4.70 22.62
N ASN A 207 19.07 -5.58 22.40
CA ASN A 207 18.16 -6.04 23.45
C ASN A 207 18.86 -6.74 24.63
N ALA A 208 20.08 -7.27 24.41
CA ALA A 208 20.88 -7.84 25.48
C ALA A 208 21.24 -6.81 26.58
N LEU A 209 21.43 -5.54 26.21
CA LEU A 209 21.74 -4.46 27.17
C LEU A 209 20.56 -4.15 28.09
N LEU A 210 19.33 -4.36 27.62
CA LEU A 210 18.12 -4.13 28.43
C LEU A 210 17.84 -5.30 29.40
N ARG A 211 18.64 -6.37 29.35
CA ARG A 211 18.48 -7.59 30.16
C ARG A 211 19.66 -7.82 31.11
N LEU A 212 20.43 -6.77 31.42
CA LEU A 212 21.51 -6.88 32.42
C LEU A 212 20.90 -7.28 33.78
N PRO A 213 21.51 -8.22 34.52
CA PRO A 213 20.86 -8.84 35.69
C PRO A 213 20.46 -7.89 36.81
N ASP A 214 21.23 -6.81 37.01
CA ASP A 214 21.10 -5.83 38.08
C ASP A 214 20.42 -4.52 37.65
N LEU A 215 20.03 -4.39 36.37
CA LEU A 215 19.52 -3.13 35.81
C LEU A 215 18.28 -2.61 36.55
N ALA A 216 17.27 -3.46 36.76
CA ALA A 216 16.02 -3.06 37.41
C ALA A 216 16.24 -2.64 38.88
N ASP A 217 17.05 -3.40 39.63
CA ASP A 217 17.37 -3.10 41.02
C ASP A 217 18.22 -1.83 41.13
N HIS A 218 19.15 -1.61 40.19
CA HIS A 218 19.95 -0.39 40.14
C HIS A 218 19.09 0.86 39.92
N LEU A 219 18.12 0.82 38.99
CA LEU A 219 17.20 1.94 38.80
C LEU A 219 16.49 2.28 40.12
N LEU A 220 15.94 1.26 40.81
CA LEU A 220 15.25 1.42 42.10
C LEU A 220 16.15 1.99 43.22
N GLN A 221 17.43 1.64 43.23
CA GLN A 221 18.40 2.14 44.22
C GLN A 221 18.87 3.57 43.92
N HIS A 222 18.77 4.02 42.67
CA HIS A 222 19.20 5.34 42.21
C HIS A 222 18.02 6.15 41.62
N PRO A 223 17.00 6.52 42.42
CA PRO A 223 15.77 7.13 41.94
C PRO A 223 15.98 8.52 41.32
N GLU A 224 16.87 9.35 41.88
CA GLU A 224 17.16 10.69 41.36
C GLU A 224 17.83 10.63 39.97
N ALA A 225 18.81 9.75 39.79
CA ALA A 225 19.46 9.54 38.50
C ALA A 225 18.47 9.01 37.45
N THR A 226 17.59 8.08 37.86
CA THR A 226 16.54 7.52 37.00
C THR A 226 15.55 8.59 36.55
N ARG A 227 15.09 9.49 37.44
CA ARG A 227 14.19 10.61 37.11
C ARG A 227 14.82 11.64 36.18
N ALA A 228 16.15 11.76 36.16
CA ALA A 228 16.87 12.64 35.25
C ALA A 228 17.02 12.07 33.82
N LEU A 229 16.84 10.76 33.62
CA LEU A 229 17.06 10.09 32.33
C LEU A 229 16.25 10.68 31.16
N PRO A 230 14.94 10.99 31.31
CA PRO A 230 14.14 11.46 30.17
C PRO A 230 14.69 12.70 29.47
N ALA A 231 15.38 13.58 30.21
CA ALA A 231 15.99 14.80 29.70
C ALA A 231 17.37 14.56 29.04
N ARG A 232 18.03 13.44 29.37
CA ARG A 232 19.37 13.08 28.89
C ARG A 232 19.35 12.14 27.68
N LEU A 233 18.30 11.34 27.57
CA LEU A 233 18.09 10.37 26.51
C LEU A 233 17.56 11.03 25.23
N SER A 234 17.90 10.43 24.09
CA SER A 234 17.27 10.71 22.81
C SER A 234 15.82 10.20 22.77
N ALA A 235 15.09 10.48 21.70
CA ALA A 235 13.74 9.91 21.51
C ALA A 235 13.76 8.37 21.49
N SER A 236 14.77 7.75 20.88
CA SER A 236 14.91 6.29 20.88
C SER A 236 15.33 5.73 22.23
N GLY A 237 16.13 6.46 23.00
CA GLY A 237 16.43 6.08 24.39
C GLY A 237 15.21 6.16 25.30
N ASN A 238 14.40 7.21 25.15
CA ASN A 238 13.13 7.33 25.85
C ASN A 238 12.16 6.19 25.50
N LEU A 239 12.14 5.72 24.24
CA LEU A 239 11.40 4.51 23.86
C LEU A 239 11.92 3.26 24.58
N SER A 240 13.23 3.06 24.63
CA SER A 240 13.84 1.96 25.39
C SER A 240 13.51 2.04 26.89
N LEU A 241 13.48 3.26 27.46
CA LEU A 241 13.14 3.49 28.86
C LEU A 241 11.68 3.13 29.15
N VAL A 242 10.74 3.49 28.26
CA VAL A 242 9.34 3.05 28.35
C VAL A 242 9.26 1.53 28.30
N GLY A 243 9.94 0.89 27.34
CA GLY A 243 9.96 -0.57 27.21
C GLY A 243 10.60 -1.30 28.38
N LEU A 244 11.45 -0.62 29.17
CA LEU A 244 12.04 -1.15 30.39
C LEU A 244 11.12 -0.95 31.61
N ILE A 245 10.64 0.28 31.84
CA ILE A 245 9.85 0.59 33.05
C ILE A 245 8.41 0.06 32.93
N GLY A 246 7.76 0.31 31.79
CA GLY A 246 6.33 0.09 31.59
C GLY A 246 5.87 -1.36 31.83
N PRO A 247 6.56 -2.38 31.29
CA PRO A 247 6.17 -3.78 31.49
C PRO A 247 6.43 -4.35 32.90
N HIS A 248 7.19 -3.65 33.76
CA HIS A 248 7.58 -4.15 35.08
C HIS A 248 6.78 -3.47 36.20
N PRO A 249 5.80 -4.15 36.84
CA PRO A 249 4.88 -3.51 37.78
C PRO A 249 5.56 -2.75 38.93
N ARG A 250 6.67 -3.28 39.46
CA ARG A 250 7.46 -2.62 40.52
C ARG A 250 8.10 -1.31 40.04
N LEU A 251 8.64 -1.29 38.82
CA LEU A 251 9.24 -0.09 38.23
C LEU A 251 8.15 0.90 37.80
N ALA A 252 7.10 0.44 37.14
CA ALA A 252 5.98 1.27 36.71
C ALA A 252 5.31 2.00 37.89
N ALA A 253 5.14 1.32 39.04
CA ALA A 253 4.64 1.95 40.25
C ALA A 253 5.64 2.96 40.86
N ALA A 254 6.93 2.63 40.93
CA ALA A 254 7.96 3.51 41.50
C ALA A 254 8.25 4.76 40.65
N TYR A 255 8.04 4.66 39.33
CA TYR A 255 8.34 5.69 38.33
C TYR A 255 7.12 6.09 37.50
N ALA A 256 5.94 6.07 38.12
CA ALA A 256 4.69 6.50 37.48
C ALA A 256 4.78 7.95 36.98
N ASP A 257 5.50 8.82 37.71
CA ASP A 257 5.81 10.20 37.33
C ASP A 257 6.59 10.28 36.02
N ILE A 258 7.57 9.40 35.82
CA ILE A 258 8.35 9.31 34.58
C ILE A 258 7.47 8.84 33.42
N LEU A 259 6.69 7.76 33.60
CA LEU A 259 5.80 7.24 32.55
C LEU A 259 4.78 8.29 32.10
N VAL A 260 4.16 9.00 33.05
CA VAL A 260 3.22 10.10 32.76
C VAL A 260 3.90 11.23 32.01
N ARG A 261 5.12 11.63 32.39
CA ARG A 261 5.89 12.64 31.67
C ARG A 261 6.27 12.18 30.25
N LEU A 262 6.61 10.91 30.06
CA LEU A 262 6.91 10.35 28.75
C LEU A 262 5.66 10.26 27.85
N ALA A 263 4.48 10.03 28.42
CA ALA A 263 3.20 10.03 27.69
C ALA A 263 2.83 11.42 27.13
N VAL A 264 3.41 12.50 27.65
CA VAL A 264 3.26 13.88 27.13
C VAL A 264 4.51 14.44 26.46
N ASN A 265 5.55 13.62 26.23
CA ASN A 265 6.82 14.02 25.63
C ASN A 265 6.63 14.70 24.26
N SER A 266 7.55 15.56 23.80
CA SER A 266 7.43 16.22 22.49
C SER A 266 7.49 15.24 21.30
N ALA A 267 8.20 14.11 21.42
CA ALA A 267 8.29 13.09 20.39
C ALA A 267 7.03 12.20 20.33
N LYS A 268 6.36 12.16 19.17
CA LYS A 268 5.11 11.39 18.97
C LYS A 268 5.28 9.90 19.23
N THR A 269 6.41 9.31 18.81
CA THR A 269 6.71 7.87 19.02
C THR A 269 6.80 7.52 20.50
N VAL A 270 7.50 8.35 21.29
CA VAL A 270 7.62 8.17 22.74
C VAL A 270 6.24 8.24 23.42
N ARG A 271 5.43 9.26 23.10
CA ARG A 271 4.07 9.37 23.64
C ARG A 271 3.22 8.15 23.34
N ALA A 272 3.26 7.68 22.10
CA ALA A 272 2.48 6.53 21.65
C ALA A 272 2.88 5.24 22.38
N ALA A 273 4.16 5.07 22.71
CA ALA A 273 4.63 3.93 23.49
C ALA A 273 4.30 4.06 24.99
N ALA A 274 4.40 5.26 25.57
CA ALA A 274 4.20 5.48 27.01
C ALA A 274 2.72 5.52 27.43
N GLY A 275 1.85 6.12 26.61
CA GLY A 275 0.43 6.30 26.91
C GLY A 275 -0.28 5.01 27.36
N PRO A 276 -0.14 3.88 26.65
CA PRO A 276 -0.77 2.64 27.05
C PRO A 276 -0.31 2.12 28.43
N HIS A 277 0.97 2.30 28.78
CA HIS A 277 1.47 1.93 30.12
C HIS A 277 0.89 2.84 31.22
N VAL A 278 0.67 4.13 30.92
CA VAL A 278 -0.01 5.04 31.86
C VAL A 278 -1.43 4.56 32.14
N GLU A 279 -2.16 4.06 31.14
CA GLU A 279 -3.53 3.54 31.35
C GLU A 279 -3.60 2.33 32.28
N THR A 280 -2.52 1.55 32.37
CA THR A 280 -2.42 0.38 33.27
C THR A 280 -2.02 0.72 34.72
N LEU A 281 -1.67 1.98 35.01
CA LEU A 281 -1.36 2.41 36.38
C LEU A 281 -2.63 2.37 37.26
N PRO A 282 -2.48 2.15 38.59
CA PRO A 282 -3.57 2.31 39.54
C PRO A 282 -4.25 3.67 39.36
N GLN A 283 -5.59 3.69 39.39
CA GLN A 283 -6.36 4.86 38.97
C GLN A 283 -6.07 6.10 39.85
N ASP A 284 -5.92 5.92 41.15
CA ASP A 284 -5.53 6.94 42.11
C ASP A 284 -4.15 7.54 41.77
N VAL A 285 -3.13 6.70 41.54
CA VAL A 285 -1.78 7.12 41.16
C VAL A 285 -1.79 7.86 39.82
N LYS A 286 -2.52 7.32 38.82
CA LYS A 286 -2.67 7.92 37.49
C LYS A 286 -3.26 9.32 37.57
N LEU A 287 -4.39 9.48 38.29
CA LEU A 287 -5.08 10.75 38.44
C LEU A 287 -4.23 11.77 39.22
N GLU A 288 -3.54 11.34 40.27
CA GLU A 288 -2.61 12.18 41.04
C GLU A 288 -1.48 12.72 40.15
N GLN A 289 -0.76 11.84 39.45
CA GLN A 289 0.38 12.23 38.62
C GLN A 289 -0.02 13.10 37.42
N LEU A 290 -1.14 12.77 36.77
CA LEU A 290 -1.68 13.61 35.70
C LEU A 290 -2.17 14.97 36.23
N GLY A 291 -2.76 15.01 37.42
CA GLY A 291 -3.15 16.25 38.09
C GLY A 291 -1.96 17.16 38.41
N LEU A 292 -0.87 16.57 38.94
CA LEU A 292 0.40 17.26 39.19
C LEU A 292 1.00 17.83 37.90
N LEU A 293 1.03 17.05 36.84
CA LEU A 293 1.52 17.47 35.53
C LEU A 293 0.63 18.58 34.93
N LEU A 294 -0.69 18.48 35.11
CA LEU A 294 -1.65 19.49 34.68
C LEU A 294 -1.46 20.83 35.41
N ALA A 295 -0.96 20.82 36.65
CA ALA A 295 -0.65 22.02 37.41
C ALA A 295 0.74 22.61 37.09
N THR A 296 1.75 21.76 36.90
CA THR A 296 3.17 22.18 36.86
C THR A 296 3.82 22.16 35.47
N GLY A 297 3.22 21.47 34.50
CA GLY A 297 3.79 21.27 33.17
C GLY A 297 3.78 22.52 32.27
N SER A 298 4.51 22.44 31.16
CA SER A 298 4.39 23.41 30.07
C SER A 298 2.98 23.44 29.48
N SER A 299 2.63 24.50 28.74
CA SER A 299 1.31 24.62 28.11
C SER A 299 0.96 23.41 27.21
N SER A 300 1.97 22.86 26.53
CA SER A 300 1.80 21.66 25.69
C SER A 300 1.59 20.39 26.51
N GLU A 301 2.40 20.18 27.56
CA GLU A 301 2.26 19.01 28.44
C GLU A 301 0.91 19.03 29.16
N ARG A 302 0.48 20.19 29.66
CA ARG A 302 -0.82 20.37 30.31
C ARG A 302 -2.00 20.07 29.39
N THR A 303 -1.89 20.47 28.11
CA THR A 303 -2.90 20.15 27.10
C THR A 303 -3.03 18.64 26.89
N LEU A 304 -1.89 17.93 26.75
CA LEU A 304 -1.87 16.48 26.60
C LEU A 304 -2.30 15.75 27.88
N ALA A 305 -1.96 16.28 29.06
CA ALA A 305 -2.40 15.73 30.34
C ALA A 305 -3.93 15.83 30.51
N ALA A 306 -4.55 16.94 30.09
CA ALA A 306 -6.00 17.07 30.07
C ALA A 306 -6.66 16.04 29.13
N ASP A 307 -6.03 15.74 27.99
CA ASP A 307 -6.49 14.68 27.07
C ASP A 307 -6.42 13.28 27.73
N LEU A 308 -5.31 12.95 28.40
CA LEU A 308 -5.15 11.67 29.12
C LEU A 308 -6.11 11.55 30.33
N LEU A 309 -6.36 12.65 31.05
CA LEU A 309 -7.35 12.67 32.14
C LEU A 309 -8.75 12.39 31.63
N ALA A 310 -9.15 12.94 30.48
CA ALA A 310 -10.45 12.65 29.87
C ALA A 310 -10.63 11.15 29.58
N ARG A 311 -9.56 10.46 29.15
CA ARG A 311 -9.58 9.00 28.90
C ARG A 311 -9.76 8.17 30.17
N SER A 312 -9.41 8.73 31.33
CA SER A 312 -9.60 8.08 32.64
C SER A 312 -11.07 8.09 33.09
N GLY A 313 -11.98 8.68 32.31
CA GLY A 313 -13.41 8.70 32.53
C GLY A 313 -13.84 9.63 33.67
N GLU A 314 -15.02 9.36 34.20
CA GLU A 314 -15.73 10.24 35.14
C GLU A 314 -14.94 10.59 36.41
N GLY A 315 -14.06 9.68 36.87
CA GLY A 315 -13.20 9.92 38.03
C GLY A 315 -12.25 11.11 37.88
N ALA A 316 -11.95 11.56 36.65
CA ALA A 316 -11.11 12.73 36.40
C ALA A 316 -11.87 14.07 36.41
N ARG A 317 -13.21 14.06 36.44
CA ARG A 317 -14.05 15.26 36.26
C ARG A 317 -13.72 16.36 37.28
N ALA A 318 -13.60 15.99 38.56
CA ALA A 318 -13.31 16.96 39.63
C ALA A 318 -11.96 17.67 39.42
N ILE A 319 -10.92 16.93 38.97
CA ILE A 319 -9.58 17.49 38.69
C ILE A 319 -9.64 18.46 37.51
N LEU A 320 -10.32 18.07 36.42
CA LEU A 320 -10.48 18.89 35.23
C LEU A 320 -11.26 20.19 35.52
N GLN A 321 -12.37 20.09 36.26
CA GLN A 321 -13.20 21.24 36.66
C GLN A 321 -12.45 22.20 37.57
N ALA A 322 -11.77 21.70 38.61
CA ALA A 322 -10.98 22.52 39.51
C ALA A 322 -9.88 23.28 38.75
N ARG A 323 -9.18 22.61 37.83
CA ARG A 323 -8.16 23.28 37.02
C ARG A 323 -8.74 24.30 36.06
N LEU A 324 -9.87 24.01 35.41
CA LEU A 324 -10.49 24.92 34.44
C LEU A 324 -10.88 26.25 35.08
N ALA A 325 -11.30 26.25 36.35
CA ALA A 325 -11.68 27.46 37.08
C ALA A 325 -10.50 28.42 37.33
N GLU A 326 -9.28 27.92 37.42
CA GLU A 326 -8.07 28.68 37.77
C GLU A 326 -7.09 28.87 36.60
N GLU A 327 -7.27 28.15 35.50
CA GLU A 327 -6.34 28.17 34.37
C GLU A 327 -6.39 29.50 33.62
N THR A 328 -5.22 30.03 33.25
CA THR A 328 -5.07 31.31 32.53
C THR A 328 -4.59 31.12 31.08
N SER A 329 -3.97 29.98 30.78
CA SER A 329 -3.49 29.65 29.44
C SER A 329 -4.65 29.27 28.53
N LYS A 330 -4.95 30.10 27.52
CA LYS A 330 -6.04 29.86 26.55
C LYS A 330 -5.98 28.47 25.89
N PRO A 331 -4.82 27.95 25.42
CA PRO A 331 -4.74 26.60 24.87
C PRO A 331 -5.15 25.51 25.89
N VAL A 332 -4.76 25.66 27.15
CA VAL A 332 -5.06 24.67 28.20
C VAL A 332 -6.53 24.77 28.63
N GLN A 333 -7.09 25.98 28.77
CA GLN A 333 -8.53 26.17 29.00
C GLN A 333 -9.37 25.47 27.93
N GLN A 334 -8.98 25.60 26.66
CA GLN A 334 -9.64 24.92 25.53
C GLN A 334 -9.52 23.41 25.62
N ALA A 335 -8.34 22.88 25.98
CA ALA A 335 -8.12 21.46 26.16
C ALA A 335 -8.97 20.89 27.30
N LEU A 336 -9.04 21.59 28.43
CA LEU A 336 -9.86 21.24 29.60
C LEU A 336 -11.35 21.28 29.27
N ALA A 337 -11.83 22.32 28.59
CA ALA A 337 -13.22 22.39 28.13
C ALA A 337 -13.56 21.26 27.15
N SER A 338 -12.63 20.94 26.23
CA SER A 338 -12.80 19.81 25.31
C SER A 338 -12.80 18.46 26.04
N ALA A 339 -11.96 18.31 27.07
CA ALA A 339 -11.94 17.15 27.95
C ALA A 339 -13.27 16.97 28.70
N MET A 340 -13.82 18.06 29.25
CA MET A 340 -15.13 18.05 29.90
C MET A 340 -16.25 17.68 28.93
N ALA A 341 -16.30 18.30 27.74
CA ALA A 341 -17.30 17.99 26.73
C ALA A 341 -17.26 16.50 26.31
N ARG A 342 -16.06 15.90 26.21
CA ARG A 342 -15.93 14.44 25.97
C ARG A 342 -16.52 13.60 27.10
N LEU A 343 -16.34 14.00 28.37
CA LEU A 343 -16.94 13.30 29.51
C LEU A 343 -18.46 13.45 29.54
N ASP A 344 -18.99 14.62 29.19
CA ASP A 344 -20.44 14.85 29.08
C ASP A 344 -21.04 13.98 27.97
N SER A 345 -20.39 13.97 26.79
CA SER A 345 -20.76 13.15 25.62
C SER A 345 -20.66 11.64 25.90
N GLN A 346 -19.75 11.21 26.79
CA GLN A 346 -19.64 9.82 27.24
C GLN A 346 -20.74 9.46 28.26
N SER A 347 -21.16 10.44 29.07
CA SER A 347 -22.23 10.28 30.07
C SER A 347 -23.61 10.20 29.42
N SER A 348 -23.82 10.92 28.32
CA SER A 348 -25.06 10.90 27.53
C SER A 348 -25.20 9.68 26.61
N ALA A 349 -24.11 8.94 26.36
CA ALA A 349 -24.15 7.76 25.49
C ALA A 349 -25.04 6.66 26.12
N GLU A 350 -26.18 6.40 25.49
CA GLU A 350 -27.08 5.29 25.85
C GLU A 350 -26.34 3.96 25.68
N GLU A 351 -26.51 3.07 26.66
CA GLU A 351 -25.92 1.74 26.62
C GLU A 351 -26.74 0.85 25.68
N GLN A 352 -26.23 0.67 24.47
CA GLN A 352 -26.75 -0.37 23.58
C GLN A 352 -26.26 -1.73 24.09
N VAL A 353 -27.20 -2.63 24.39
CA VAL A 353 -26.90 -3.96 24.94
C VAL A 353 -26.48 -4.87 23.80
N LEU A 354 -25.30 -5.50 23.93
CA LEU A 354 -24.86 -6.54 23.01
C LEU A 354 -25.85 -7.73 23.07
N PRO A 355 -26.19 -8.35 21.93
CA PRO A 355 -26.99 -9.57 21.93
C PRO A 355 -26.27 -10.69 22.68
N GLU A 356 -27.01 -11.68 23.15
CA GLU A 356 -26.43 -12.83 23.84
C GLU A 356 -25.49 -13.59 22.88
N ALA A 357 -24.24 -13.75 23.30
CA ALA A 357 -23.23 -14.51 22.57
C ALA A 357 -23.61 -16.00 22.65
N GLY A 358 -24.47 -16.46 21.75
CA GLY A 358 -24.95 -17.85 21.73
C GLY A 358 -23.84 -18.90 21.86
N ASP A 359 -24.21 -20.12 22.24
CA ASP A 359 -23.28 -21.21 22.53
C ASP A 359 -22.32 -21.52 21.36
N TYR A 360 -21.13 -22.01 21.68
CA TYR A 360 -20.17 -22.53 20.71
C TYR A 360 -19.86 -24.01 20.97
N GLU A 361 -19.63 -24.76 19.88
CA GLU A 361 -19.29 -26.17 19.95
C GLU A 361 -17.79 -26.38 20.07
N ARG A 362 -17.35 -27.16 21.05
CA ARG A 362 -15.95 -27.58 21.16
C ARG A 362 -15.61 -28.60 20.09
N CYS A 363 -14.39 -28.52 19.55
CA CYS A 363 -13.90 -29.51 18.59
C CYS A 363 -13.78 -30.90 19.26
N PRO A 364 -14.39 -31.96 18.71
CA PRO A 364 -14.31 -33.29 19.33
C PRO A 364 -12.89 -33.87 19.27
N ASP A 365 -12.51 -34.68 20.25
CA ASP A 365 -11.30 -35.52 20.14
C ASP A 365 -11.63 -36.73 19.25
N VAL A 366 -11.14 -36.73 18.01
CA VAL A 366 -11.24 -37.85 17.08
C VAL A 366 -9.90 -38.58 17.06
N GLU A 367 -9.90 -39.90 17.15
CA GLU A 367 -8.68 -40.71 17.11
C GLU A 367 -8.49 -41.28 15.70
N LEU A 368 -7.42 -40.87 15.02
CA LEU A 368 -7.04 -41.36 13.70
C LEU A 368 -6.49 -42.78 13.80
N GLY A 369 -6.98 -43.68 12.93
CA GLY A 369 -6.64 -45.10 12.94
C GLY A 369 -5.78 -45.56 11.77
N ALA A 370 -5.90 -46.85 11.43
CA ALA A 370 -5.09 -47.51 10.41
C ALA A 370 -5.19 -46.90 9.01
N ALA A 371 -6.37 -46.38 8.63
CA ALA A 371 -6.59 -45.73 7.34
C ALA A 371 -5.67 -44.52 7.12
N THR A 372 -5.45 -43.72 8.16
CA THR A 372 -4.52 -42.59 8.13
C THR A 372 -3.08 -43.08 8.00
N LEU A 373 -2.69 -44.13 8.72
CA LEU A 373 -1.35 -44.69 8.62
C LEU A 373 -1.05 -45.19 7.20
N ASP A 374 -2.01 -45.86 6.56
CA ASP A 374 -1.89 -46.32 5.17
C ASP A 374 -1.80 -45.15 4.19
N LEU A 375 -2.54 -44.07 4.43
CA LEU A 375 -2.40 -42.84 3.66
C LEU A 375 -0.98 -42.25 3.78
N LEU A 376 -0.42 -42.20 4.99
CA LEU A 376 0.94 -41.69 5.22
C LEU A 376 2.01 -42.55 4.53
N ARG A 377 1.85 -43.88 4.52
CA ARG A 377 2.72 -44.80 3.78
C ARG A 377 2.69 -44.52 2.28
N ARG A 378 1.48 -44.27 1.75
CA ARG A 378 1.28 -43.94 0.34
C ARG A 378 1.93 -42.60 -0.03
N ASN A 379 1.71 -41.58 0.81
CA ASN A 379 2.34 -40.26 0.65
C ASN A 379 3.87 -40.37 0.65
N LEU A 380 4.46 -41.10 1.61
CA LEU A 380 5.91 -41.29 1.67
C LEU A 380 6.44 -41.99 0.41
N THR A 381 5.74 -43.01 -0.09
CA THR A 381 6.16 -43.77 -1.27
C THR A 381 6.21 -42.89 -2.52
N GLU A 382 5.14 -42.12 -2.77
CA GLU A 382 5.07 -41.23 -3.93
C GLU A 382 6.07 -40.08 -3.82
N LEU A 383 6.17 -39.44 -2.65
CA LEU A 383 7.11 -38.36 -2.39
C LEU A 383 8.59 -38.82 -2.50
N LEU A 384 8.89 -40.06 -2.11
CA LEU A 384 10.21 -40.65 -2.28
C LEU A 384 10.62 -40.76 -3.74
N GLU A 385 9.71 -41.17 -4.62
CA GLU A 385 9.99 -41.25 -6.06
C GLU A 385 10.15 -39.88 -6.69
N GLU A 386 9.29 -38.91 -6.35
CA GLU A 386 9.43 -37.52 -6.81
C GLU A 386 10.78 -36.92 -6.36
N SER A 387 11.13 -37.08 -5.09
CA SER A 387 12.40 -36.57 -4.54
C SER A 387 13.62 -37.27 -5.12
N ARG A 388 13.53 -38.58 -5.45
CA ARG A 388 14.59 -39.32 -6.16
C ARG A 388 14.85 -38.70 -7.53
N LEU A 389 13.80 -38.45 -8.31
CA LEU A 389 13.91 -37.85 -9.63
C LEU A 389 14.50 -36.44 -9.56
N SER A 390 14.06 -35.61 -8.61
CA SER A 390 14.64 -34.26 -8.40
C SER A 390 16.11 -34.30 -7.99
N ALA A 391 16.52 -35.26 -7.15
CA ALA A 391 17.91 -35.44 -6.76
C ALA A 391 18.80 -35.89 -7.94
N GLU A 392 18.30 -36.79 -8.78
CA GLU A 392 18.99 -37.23 -10.01
C GLU A 392 19.14 -36.09 -11.02
N GLU A 393 18.11 -35.24 -11.16
CA GLU A 393 18.15 -34.05 -12.01
C GLU A 393 19.11 -32.98 -11.47
N GLU A 394 19.14 -32.74 -10.14
CA GLU A 394 20.11 -31.83 -9.51
C GLU A 394 21.55 -32.31 -9.75
N ILE A 395 21.82 -33.61 -9.62
CA ILE A 395 23.14 -34.19 -9.93
C ILE A 395 23.51 -33.96 -11.40
N ARG A 396 22.57 -34.17 -12.33
CA ARG A 396 22.81 -33.94 -13.76
C ARG A 396 23.06 -32.47 -14.07
N SER A 397 22.21 -31.57 -13.59
CA SER A 397 22.33 -30.12 -13.75
C SER A 397 23.62 -29.56 -13.16
N ASN A 398 24.06 -30.07 -12.00
CA ASN A 398 25.35 -29.72 -11.42
C ASN A 398 26.54 -30.10 -12.32
N LEU A 399 26.48 -31.27 -12.96
CA LEU A 399 27.51 -31.73 -13.90
C LEU A 399 27.52 -30.86 -15.18
N GLU A 400 26.34 -30.54 -15.72
CA GLU A 400 26.19 -29.75 -16.95
C GLU A 400 26.60 -28.28 -16.76
N HIS A 401 26.21 -27.66 -15.65
CA HIS A 401 26.45 -26.24 -15.38
C HIS A 401 27.61 -25.96 -14.43
N LYS A 402 28.41 -26.97 -14.06
CA LYS A 402 29.53 -26.88 -13.10
C LYS A 402 29.15 -26.25 -11.75
N ARG A 403 27.93 -26.56 -11.27
CA ARG A 403 27.40 -26.10 -9.97
C ARG A 403 27.67 -27.17 -8.89
N LYS A 404 27.41 -26.83 -7.62
CA LYS A 404 27.59 -27.72 -6.45
C LYS A 404 26.40 -27.65 -5.49
N TRP A 405 25.18 -27.69 -6.03
CA TRP A 405 23.96 -27.74 -5.22
C TRP A 405 23.73 -29.14 -4.70
N ASP A 406 23.23 -29.30 -3.47
CA ASP A 406 23.01 -30.61 -2.85
C ASP A 406 21.72 -30.67 -2.03
N TRP A 407 20.82 -29.72 -2.24
CA TRP A 407 19.65 -29.56 -1.39
C TRP A 407 18.57 -30.59 -1.74
N GLN A 408 18.37 -30.92 -3.01
CA GLN A 408 17.46 -32.00 -3.43
C GLN A 408 18.00 -33.38 -3.02
N GLN A 409 19.30 -33.61 -3.20
CA GLN A 409 19.96 -34.83 -2.71
C GLN A 409 19.80 -35.02 -1.19
N LYS A 410 19.93 -33.94 -0.42
CA LYS A 410 19.71 -33.96 1.04
C LYS A 410 18.24 -34.23 1.38
N ALA A 411 17.29 -33.65 0.65
CA ALA A 411 15.86 -33.90 0.85
C ALA A 411 15.51 -35.38 0.63
N TYR A 412 15.94 -35.96 -0.49
CA TYR A 412 15.74 -37.38 -0.79
C TYR A 412 16.35 -38.30 0.28
N LYS A 413 17.59 -38.01 0.69
CA LYS A 413 18.26 -38.78 1.74
C LYS A 413 17.50 -38.76 3.07
N LYS A 414 16.89 -37.63 3.43
CA LYS A 414 16.07 -37.50 4.65
C LYS A 414 14.81 -38.34 4.55
N LEU A 415 14.05 -38.20 3.47
CA LEU A 415 12.83 -38.99 3.25
C LEU A 415 13.12 -40.49 3.25
N LYS A 416 14.22 -40.92 2.61
CA LYS A 416 14.62 -42.33 2.53
C LYS A 416 14.97 -42.94 3.89
N ALA A 417 15.32 -42.11 4.87
CA ALA A 417 15.62 -42.57 6.22
C ALA A 417 14.36 -42.82 7.08
N LEU A 418 13.18 -42.38 6.63
CA LEU A 418 11.92 -42.57 7.36
C LEU A 418 11.46 -44.04 7.30
N THR A 419 11.01 -44.54 8.44
CA THR A 419 10.53 -45.92 8.60
C THR A 419 9.04 -45.96 8.97
N ASP A 420 8.44 -47.15 8.94
CA ASP A 420 7.04 -47.34 9.39
C ASP A 420 6.83 -46.91 10.85
N LYS A 421 7.86 -47.05 11.69
CA LYS A 421 7.86 -46.58 13.08
C LYS A 421 7.76 -45.05 13.15
N ASP A 422 8.38 -44.34 12.22
CA ASP A 422 8.28 -42.88 12.14
C ASP A 422 6.88 -42.44 11.71
N LEU A 423 6.23 -43.18 10.80
CA LEU A 423 4.84 -42.94 10.40
C LEU A 423 3.86 -43.22 11.54
N GLN A 424 4.08 -44.29 12.33
CA GLN A 424 3.31 -44.54 13.54
C GLN A 424 3.51 -43.43 14.58
N ALA A 425 4.74 -42.93 14.75
CA ALA A 425 5.01 -41.78 15.61
C ALA A 425 4.32 -40.50 15.10
N ALA A 426 4.17 -40.34 13.78
CA ALA A 426 3.39 -39.27 13.18
C ALA A 426 1.89 -39.39 13.50
N LEU A 427 1.33 -40.61 13.43
CA LEU A 427 -0.06 -40.86 13.82
C LEU A 427 -0.28 -40.58 15.32
N ASP A 428 0.61 -41.05 16.18
CA ASP A 428 0.56 -40.78 17.62
C ASP A 428 0.69 -39.29 17.92
N PHE A 429 1.51 -38.57 17.14
CA PHE A 429 1.62 -37.12 17.21
C PHE A 429 0.31 -36.42 16.82
N LEU A 430 -0.30 -36.81 15.70
CA LEU A 430 -1.59 -36.30 15.24
C LEU A 430 -2.68 -36.54 16.28
N ASN A 431 -2.69 -37.72 16.93
CA ASN A 431 -3.62 -38.08 18.00
C ASN A 431 -3.29 -37.44 19.37
N GLY A 432 -2.24 -36.63 19.47
CA GLY A 432 -1.83 -35.95 20.71
C GLY A 432 -1.18 -36.87 21.75
N LYS A 433 -0.85 -38.12 21.40
CA LYS A 433 -0.16 -39.10 22.25
C LYS A 433 1.36 -38.86 22.31
N SER A 434 1.92 -38.14 21.33
CA SER A 434 3.32 -37.73 21.26
C SER A 434 3.46 -36.24 20.98
N ARG A 435 4.51 -35.60 21.51
CA ARG A 435 4.91 -34.22 21.16
C ARG A 435 6.08 -34.15 20.17
N LYS A 436 6.65 -35.30 19.78
CA LYS A 436 7.83 -35.39 18.91
C LYS A 436 7.42 -35.90 17.54
N LEU A 437 7.92 -35.23 16.49
CA LEU A 437 7.83 -35.67 15.10
C LEU A 437 9.25 -35.72 14.53
N SER A 438 9.59 -36.82 13.86
CA SER A 438 10.88 -36.99 13.17
C SER A 438 11.06 -35.98 12.04
N ASP A 439 12.31 -35.58 11.77
CA ASP A 439 12.65 -34.66 10.68
C ASP A 439 12.27 -35.26 9.31
N GLY A 440 11.62 -34.49 8.45
CA GLY A 440 11.16 -34.91 7.11
C GLY A 440 9.71 -35.39 7.03
N LEU A 441 9.03 -35.61 8.16
CA LEU A 441 7.61 -36.01 8.17
C LEU A 441 6.65 -34.86 7.80
N ASP A 442 7.07 -33.60 7.93
CA ASP A 442 6.23 -32.46 7.55
C ASP A 442 5.79 -32.53 6.07
N ASP A 443 6.70 -32.93 5.19
CA ASP A 443 6.43 -33.05 3.75
C ASP A 443 5.46 -34.21 3.47
N VAL A 444 5.54 -35.30 4.25
CA VAL A 444 4.63 -36.45 4.16
C VAL A 444 3.21 -36.10 4.63
N LEU A 445 3.09 -35.32 5.71
CA LEU A 445 1.81 -34.86 6.25
C LEU A 445 1.11 -33.86 5.33
N ALA A 446 1.87 -32.95 4.70
CA ALA A 446 1.34 -31.93 3.80
C ALA A 446 1.13 -32.42 2.36
N TYR A 447 1.62 -33.61 2.01
CA TYR A 447 1.67 -34.09 0.63
C TYR A 447 0.30 -34.08 -0.06
N ARG A 448 0.19 -33.23 -1.09
CA ARG A 448 -1.01 -33.00 -1.93
C ARG A 448 -2.30 -32.71 -1.13
N GLY A 449 -2.19 -32.23 0.12
CA GLY A 449 -3.33 -31.94 0.98
C GLY A 449 -4.24 -33.14 1.32
N ARG A 450 -3.84 -34.38 1.02
CA ARG A 450 -4.70 -35.57 1.17
C ARG A 450 -5.14 -35.80 2.61
N LEU A 451 -4.24 -35.57 3.55
CA LEU A 451 -4.55 -35.72 4.97
C LEU A 451 -5.54 -34.65 5.43
N ALA A 452 -5.40 -33.41 4.98
CA ALA A 452 -6.35 -32.33 5.27
C ALA A 452 -7.74 -32.58 4.68
N ALA A 453 -7.82 -33.28 3.54
CA ALA A 453 -9.08 -33.68 2.91
C ALA A 453 -9.75 -34.91 3.56
N SER A 454 -9.10 -35.54 4.55
CA SER A 454 -9.64 -36.73 5.21
C SER A 454 -10.80 -36.36 6.14
N PRO A 455 -11.95 -37.07 6.08
CA PRO A 455 -13.13 -36.75 6.89
C PRO A 455 -12.90 -36.88 8.41
N ASP A 456 -11.94 -37.71 8.82
CA ASP A 456 -11.62 -37.93 10.24
C ASP A 456 -10.64 -36.86 10.80
N VAL A 457 -10.05 -36.05 9.93
CA VAL A 457 -9.10 -35.00 10.33
C VAL A 457 -9.86 -33.72 10.67
N ASN A 458 -9.63 -33.22 11.88
CA ASN A 458 -10.31 -32.04 12.42
C ASN A 458 -9.32 -30.96 12.90
N LEU A 459 -9.86 -29.87 13.48
CA LEU A 459 -9.09 -28.72 13.93
C LEU A 459 -7.93 -29.08 14.88
N LEU A 460 -8.11 -30.04 15.81
CA LEU A 460 -7.04 -30.43 16.75
C LEU A 460 -5.84 -31.04 16.03
N HIS A 461 -6.10 -31.86 15.01
CA HIS A 461 -5.05 -32.46 14.18
C HIS A 461 -4.30 -31.39 13.39
N ALA A 462 -5.04 -30.46 12.76
CA ALA A 462 -4.46 -29.34 12.01
C ALA A 462 -3.58 -28.46 12.91
N LEU A 463 -4.05 -28.11 14.12
CA LEU A 463 -3.30 -27.29 15.07
C LEU A 463 -2.04 -27.98 15.59
N ARG A 464 -2.09 -29.29 15.84
CA ARG A 464 -0.89 -30.06 16.23
C ARG A 464 0.21 -29.95 15.18
N VAL A 465 -0.14 -30.01 13.89
CA VAL A 465 0.85 -29.87 12.79
C VAL A 465 1.32 -28.42 12.62
N THR A 466 0.39 -27.49 12.43
CA THR A 466 0.69 -26.08 12.08
C THR A 466 1.47 -25.34 13.17
N ARG A 467 1.22 -25.64 14.45
CA ARG A 467 1.89 -24.96 15.57
C ARG A 467 3.34 -25.39 15.82
N ARG A 468 3.83 -26.47 15.18
CA ARG A 468 5.25 -26.87 15.31
C ARG A 468 6.21 -25.85 14.72
N ARG A 469 5.75 -25.04 13.77
CA ARG A 469 6.56 -24.04 13.07
C ARG A 469 6.16 -22.63 13.53
N TYR A 470 5.54 -21.87 12.64
CA TYR A 470 5.10 -20.49 12.88
C TYR A 470 3.60 -20.45 12.64
N PHE A 471 2.81 -20.45 13.72
CA PHE A 471 1.36 -20.45 13.63
C PHE A 471 0.85 -19.16 13.00
N ASN A 472 0.21 -19.27 11.84
CA ASN A 472 -0.44 -18.17 11.14
C ASN A 472 -1.67 -18.65 10.36
N ALA A 473 -2.51 -17.71 9.95
CA ALA A 473 -3.74 -17.98 9.22
C ALA A 473 -3.52 -18.77 7.93
N TYR A 474 -2.48 -18.44 7.16
CA TYR A 474 -2.17 -19.13 5.90
C TYR A 474 -1.95 -20.64 6.10
N GLN A 475 -1.16 -21.02 7.10
CA GLN A 475 -0.94 -22.43 7.41
C GLN A 475 -2.23 -23.12 7.88
N LEU A 476 -3.06 -22.45 8.69
CA LEU A 476 -4.34 -23.01 9.11
C LEU A 476 -5.29 -23.21 7.92
N MET A 477 -5.33 -22.26 6.98
CA MET A 477 -6.17 -22.30 5.78
C MET A 477 -5.73 -23.33 4.74
N GLN A 478 -4.51 -23.87 4.84
CA GLN A 478 -4.12 -25.06 4.07
C GLN A 478 -4.88 -26.31 4.54
N TRP A 479 -5.30 -26.33 5.81
CA TRP A 479 -6.00 -27.47 6.43
C TRP A 479 -7.51 -27.26 6.54
N LEU A 480 -7.96 -26.01 6.69
CA LEU A 480 -9.38 -25.64 6.77
C LEU A 480 -9.76 -24.77 5.56
N LYS A 481 -10.65 -25.29 4.71
CA LYS A 481 -11.10 -24.59 3.49
C LYS A 481 -12.62 -24.57 3.39
N GLY A 482 -13.13 -23.62 2.59
CA GLY A 482 -14.56 -23.52 2.27
C GLY A 482 -15.44 -23.37 3.51
N ASP A 483 -16.50 -24.17 3.57
CA ASP A 483 -17.52 -24.14 4.63
C ASP A 483 -16.94 -24.44 6.03
N ALA A 484 -15.92 -25.30 6.13
CA ALA A 484 -15.26 -25.60 7.40
C ALA A 484 -14.54 -24.39 8.00
N LEU A 485 -13.98 -23.52 7.14
CA LEU A 485 -13.37 -22.27 7.58
C LEU A 485 -14.45 -21.25 7.96
N ARG A 486 -15.49 -21.07 7.12
CA ARG A 486 -16.59 -20.12 7.36
C ARG A 486 -17.25 -20.32 8.73
N ARG A 487 -17.45 -21.58 9.12
CA ARG A 487 -18.10 -21.99 10.38
C ARG A 487 -17.18 -22.00 11.61
N LEU A 488 -15.89 -21.70 11.46
CA LEU A 488 -14.95 -21.74 12.58
C LEU A 488 -15.25 -20.61 13.57
N ASP A 489 -15.81 -20.97 14.74
CA ASP A 489 -15.92 -20.05 15.88
C ASP A 489 -14.54 -19.82 16.51
N LEU A 490 -14.17 -18.55 16.72
CA LEU A 490 -12.89 -18.19 17.34
C LEU A 490 -12.78 -18.72 18.78
N ARG A 491 -13.90 -18.90 19.49
CA ARG A 491 -13.92 -19.54 20.82
C ARG A 491 -13.58 -21.03 20.73
N THR A 492 -14.06 -21.72 19.68
CA THR A 492 -13.66 -23.11 19.38
C THR A 492 -12.17 -23.19 19.05
N LEU A 493 -11.62 -22.22 18.30
CA LEU A 493 -10.18 -22.15 18.01
C LEU A 493 -9.35 -21.96 19.28
N ALA A 494 -9.73 -21.03 20.16
CA ALA A 494 -9.04 -20.80 21.43
C ALA A 494 -9.07 -22.06 22.34
N ASP A 495 -10.22 -22.77 22.42
CA ASP A 495 -10.31 -24.04 23.14
C ASP A 495 -9.37 -25.11 22.55
N ALA A 496 -9.37 -25.26 21.23
CA ALA A 496 -8.52 -26.23 20.55
C ALA A 496 -7.03 -25.91 20.74
N LEU A 497 -6.64 -24.64 20.66
CA LEU A 497 -5.27 -24.18 20.94
C LEU A 497 -4.83 -24.52 22.37
N ARG A 498 -5.72 -24.30 23.35
CA ARG A 498 -5.46 -24.65 24.75
C ARG A 498 -5.21 -26.15 24.91
N ARG A 499 -6.03 -26.99 24.26
CA ARG A 499 -5.88 -28.47 24.28
C ARG A 499 -4.66 -28.96 23.52
N CYS A 500 -4.18 -28.19 22.54
CA CYS A 500 -2.90 -28.40 21.87
C CYS A 500 -1.70 -27.84 22.66
N GLY A 501 -1.89 -27.34 23.88
CA GLY A 501 -0.82 -26.89 24.77
C GLY A 501 -0.29 -25.48 24.50
N SER A 502 -1.11 -24.56 23.98
CA SER A 502 -0.78 -23.14 23.94
C SER A 502 -0.71 -22.52 25.34
N GLU A 503 0.30 -21.66 25.57
CA GLU A 503 0.43 -20.88 26.80
C GLU A 503 -0.50 -19.64 26.79
N GLU A 504 -0.80 -19.09 25.61
CA GLU A 504 -1.65 -17.89 25.42
C GLU A 504 -2.68 -18.11 24.28
N PRO A 505 -3.64 -19.05 24.44
CA PRO A 505 -4.53 -19.47 23.35
C PRO A 505 -5.41 -18.34 22.81
N GLU A 506 -5.88 -17.43 23.66
CA GLU A 506 -6.68 -16.28 23.26
C GLU A 506 -5.83 -15.28 22.45
N ARG A 507 -4.57 -15.06 22.84
CA ARG A 507 -3.68 -14.15 22.10
C ARG A 507 -3.28 -14.72 20.75
N GLU A 508 -2.99 -16.02 20.67
CA GLU A 508 -2.73 -16.70 19.38
C GLU A 508 -3.96 -16.62 18.45
N THR A 509 -5.16 -16.79 19.01
CA THR A 509 -6.43 -16.64 18.26
C THR A 509 -6.60 -15.22 17.73
N ALA A 510 -6.44 -14.20 18.58
CA ALA A 510 -6.52 -12.80 18.14
C ALA A 510 -5.44 -12.49 17.09
N GLY A 511 -4.19 -12.92 17.33
CA GLY A 511 -3.06 -12.70 16.42
C GLY A 511 -3.25 -13.31 15.03
N LEU A 512 -4.10 -14.33 14.91
CA LEU A 512 -4.48 -14.90 13.62
C LEU A 512 -5.36 -13.92 12.81
N CYS A 513 -6.24 -13.17 13.46
CA CYS A 513 -7.06 -12.12 12.85
C CYS A 513 -6.27 -10.85 12.50
N PHE A 514 -5.21 -10.52 13.25
CA PHE A 514 -4.33 -9.36 12.99
C PHE A 514 -3.14 -9.67 12.06
N GLY A 515 -3.03 -10.91 11.57
CA GLY A 515 -1.92 -11.33 10.70
C GLY A 515 -2.08 -10.96 9.22
N TRP A 516 -0.98 -11.03 8.47
CA TRP A 516 -0.90 -10.68 7.03
C TRP A 516 -1.88 -11.46 6.13
N ASN A 517 -2.34 -12.63 6.57
CA ASN A 517 -3.31 -13.49 5.86
C ASN A 517 -4.59 -13.71 6.67
N SER A 518 -5.04 -12.67 7.39
CA SER A 518 -6.21 -12.73 8.25
C SER A 518 -7.40 -13.43 7.57
N PRO A 519 -8.03 -14.44 8.20
CA PRO A 519 -9.16 -15.15 7.61
C PRO A 519 -10.48 -14.38 7.81
N LEU A 520 -10.42 -13.12 8.30
CA LEU A 520 -11.62 -12.39 8.69
C LEU A 520 -12.63 -12.36 7.55
N ALA A 521 -12.23 -12.00 6.34
CA ALA A 521 -13.13 -11.93 5.18
C ALA A 521 -13.89 -13.25 4.91
N GLN A 522 -13.33 -14.39 5.29
CA GLN A 522 -13.93 -15.71 5.11
C GLN A 522 -14.75 -16.17 6.32
N LEU A 523 -14.62 -15.57 7.50
CA LEU A 523 -15.35 -15.95 8.71
C LEU A 523 -16.70 -15.23 8.81
N ASP A 524 -17.74 -15.94 9.24
CA ASP A 524 -19.05 -15.33 9.53
C ASP A 524 -18.96 -14.38 10.74
N PRO A 525 -19.62 -13.20 10.71
CA PRO A 525 -19.57 -12.22 11.81
C PRO A 525 -19.91 -12.82 13.19
N ASP A 526 -20.94 -13.68 13.26
CA ASP A 526 -21.41 -14.34 14.49
C ASP A 526 -20.43 -15.37 15.07
N ARG A 527 -19.37 -15.70 14.33
CA ARG A 527 -18.27 -16.58 14.75
C ARG A 527 -17.03 -15.81 15.21
N VAL A 528 -17.05 -14.48 15.06
CA VAL A 528 -15.92 -13.58 15.33
C VAL A 528 -16.20 -12.66 16.51
N TRP A 529 -17.29 -11.89 16.47
CA TRP A 529 -17.54 -10.86 17.49
C TRP A 529 -17.65 -11.42 18.92
N PRO A 530 -18.23 -12.62 19.19
CA PRO A 530 -18.35 -13.14 20.55
C PRO A 530 -17.00 -13.30 21.27
N PHE A 531 -15.99 -13.80 20.55
CA PHE A 531 -14.64 -13.95 21.08
C PHE A 531 -14.02 -12.61 21.49
N PHE A 532 -14.18 -11.56 20.66
CA PHE A 532 -13.65 -10.23 20.99
C PHE A 532 -14.49 -9.49 22.03
N ALA A 533 -15.77 -9.84 22.20
CA ALA A 533 -16.60 -9.37 23.30
C ALA A 533 -16.18 -10.00 24.65
N GLU A 534 -15.81 -11.28 24.66
CA GLU A 534 -15.23 -11.99 25.83
C GLU A 534 -13.79 -11.53 26.13
N HIS A 535 -13.07 -11.01 25.12
CA HIS A 535 -11.68 -10.59 25.21
C HIS A 535 -11.41 -9.18 24.66
N PRO A 536 -12.05 -8.13 25.22
CA PRO A 536 -11.96 -6.77 24.69
C PRO A 536 -10.55 -6.18 24.76
N GLN A 537 -9.66 -6.74 25.61
CA GLN A 537 -8.29 -6.28 25.76
C GLN A 537 -7.48 -6.26 24.45
N PHE A 538 -7.81 -7.10 23.47
CA PHE A 538 -7.10 -7.14 22.19
C PHE A 538 -7.50 -5.99 21.26
N LEU A 539 -8.77 -5.57 21.29
CA LEU A 539 -9.21 -4.34 20.62
C LEU A 539 -8.62 -3.12 21.34
N GLU A 540 -8.64 -3.12 22.67
CA GLU A 540 -8.02 -2.06 23.49
C GLU A 540 -6.52 -1.89 23.22
N GLU A 541 -5.78 -2.99 23.05
CA GLU A 541 -4.37 -3.00 22.65
C GLU A 541 -4.18 -2.33 21.28
N ALA A 542 -5.00 -2.71 20.28
CA ALA A 542 -4.92 -2.14 18.94
C ALA A 542 -5.17 -0.62 18.91
N PHE A 543 -6.08 -0.14 19.76
CA PHE A 543 -6.38 1.28 19.92
C PHE A 543 -5.42 2.03 20.86
N GLY A 544 -4.40 1.35 21.39
CA GLY A 544 -3.41 1.95 22.31
C GLY A 544 -3.98 2.32 23.68
N LEU A 545 -5.08 1.69 24.08
CA LEU A 545 -5.63 1.78 25.45
C LEU A 545 -4.92 0.82 26.42
N ARG A 546 -4.16 -0.14 25.88
CA ARG A 546 -3.31 -1.07 26.63
C ARG A 546 -1.99 -1.31 25.91
N PRO A 547 -0.90 -1.60 26.64
CA PRO A 547 0.38 -1.87 26.01
C PRO A 547 0.36 -3.20 25.27
N ASN A 548 1.16 -3.30 24.22
CA ASN A 548 1.37 -4.57 23.54
C ASN A 548 2.27 -5.47 24.41
N HIS A 549 1.78 -6.69 24.68
CA HIS A 549 2.48 -7.69 25.49
C HIS A 549 3.12 -8.82 24.68
N GLY A 550 2.92 -8.88 23.36
CA GLY A 550 3.41 -9.96 22.51
C GLY A 550 4.28 -9.53 21.34
N ARG A 551 4.68 -10.52 20.53
CA ARG A 551 5.50 -10.29 19.33
C ARG A 551 4.73 -9.64 18.17
N THR A 552 3.42 -9.88 18.13
CA THR A 552 2.52 -9.34 17.11
C THR A 552 1.86 -8.09 17.68
N GLU A 553 2.08 -6.95 17.01
CA GLU A 553 1.33 -5.72 17.24
C GLU A 553 -0.04 -5.83 16.58
N PHE A 554 -1.08 -5.42 17.30
CA PHE A 554 -2.43 -5.33 16.74
C PHE A 554 -2.66 -3.93 16.18
N ASP A 555 -3.05 -3.85 14.92
CA ASP A 555 -3.17 -2.57 14.20
C ASP A 555 -4.61 -2.02 14.23
N VAL A 556 -4.73 -0.69 14.22
CA VAL A 556 -6.01 0.01 14.22
C VAL A 556 -6.89 -0.35 13.01
N PRO A 557 -6.38 -0.40 11.75
CA PRO A 557 -7.19 -0.81 10.60
C PRO A 557 -7.91 -2.15 10.81
N THR A 558 -7.19 -3.19 11.24
CA THR A 558 -7.82 -4.50 11.49
C THR A 558 -8.83 -4.45 12.63
N ALA A 559 -8.55 -3.69 13.69
CA ALA A 559 -9.50 -3.51 14.79
C ALA A 559 -10.80 -2.81 14.34
N LEU A 560 -10.72 -1.86 13.42
CA LEU A 560 -11.91 -1.23 12.82
C LEU A 560 -12.72 -2.24 12.01
N SER A 561 -12.07 -3.07 11.18
CA SER A 561 -12.75 -4.15 10.44
C SER A 561 -13.35 -5.23 11.35
N LEU A 562 -12.76 -5.47 12.53
CA LEU A 562 -13.37 -6.33 13.55
C LEU A 562 -14.62 -5.68 14.14
N LEU A 563 -14.60 -4.38 14.43
CA LEU A 563 -15.77 -3.65 14.94
C LEU A 563 -16.92 -3.57 13.95
N GLU A 564 -16.66 -3.60 12.64
CA GLU A 564 -17.71 -3.70 11.61
C GLU A 564 -18.55 -4.99 11.73
N ARG A 565 -18.02 -6.03 12.39
CA ARG A 565 -18.70 -7.31 12.64
C ARG A 565 -19.50 -7.31 13.93
N PHE A 566 -19.31 -6.31 14.79
CA PHE A 566 -20.08 -6.21 16.02
C PHE A 566 -21.51 -5.78 15.69
N PRO A 567 -22.53 -6.40 16.28
CA PRO A 567 -23.91 -5.96 16.14
C PRO A 567 -24.14 -4.57 16.77
N VAL A 568 -23.35 -4.23 17.79
CA VAL A 568 -23.40 -2.97 18.54
C VAL A 568 -21.97 -2.56 18.91
N LEU A 569 -21.64 -1.28 18.78
CA LEU A 569 -20.31 -0.76 19.16
C LEU A 569 -20.09 -0.80 20.68
N PRO A 570 -18.95 -1.34 21.17
CA PRO A 570 -18.62 -1.30 22.58
C PRO A 570 -18.47 0.14 23.10
N LYS A 571 -19.23 0.53 24.13
CA LYS A 571 -19.27 1.89 24.72
C LYS A 571 -17.88 2.46 25.04
N ARG A 572 -16.97 1.61 25.51
CA ARG A 572 -15.58 1.99 25.85
C ARG A 572 -14.76 2.47 24.65
N LEU A 573 -15.08 2.03 23.44
CA LEU A 573 -14.33 2.36 22.22
C LEU A 573 -14.88 3.60 21.50
N ILE A 574 -16.13 4.02 21.78
CA ILE A 574 -16.75 5.20 21.15
C ILE A 574 -15.88 6.46 21.27
N PRO A 575 -15.32 6.83 22.44
CA PRO A 575 -14.48 8.03 22.55
C PRO A 575 -13.20 7.96 21.68
N VAL A 576 -12.61 6.77 21.55
CA VAL A 576 -11.43 6.54 20.70
C VAL A 576 -11.82 6.68 19.23
N LEU A 577 -12.94 6.10 18.83
CA LEU A 577 -13.46 6.22 17.47
C LEU A 577 -13.75 7.69 17.13
N LEU A 578 -14.31 8.48 18.06
CA LEU A 578 -14.54 9.92 17.87
C LEU A 578 -13.23 10.69 17.71
N GLU A 579 -12.19 10.34 18.47
CA GLU A 579 -10.85 10.91 18.31
C GLU A 579 -10.25 10.58 16.93
N LEU A 580 -10.46 9.37 16.42
CA LEU A 580 -10.05 8.97 15.07
C LEU A 580 -10.88 9.68 13.98
N ALA A 581 -12.19 9.82 14.19
CA ALA A 581 -13.14 10.39 13.25
C ALA A 581 -13.02 11.92 13.10
N LEU A 582 -12.64 12.63 14.17
CA LEU A 582 -12.48 14.09 14.18
C LEU A 582 -11.02 14.53 14.27
N GLY A 583 -10.09 13.60 14.43
CA GLY A 583 -8.66 13.87 14.59
C GLY A 583 -7.97 14.38 13.33
N ALA A 584 -6.80 15.01 13.53
CA ALA A 584 -5.96 15.52 12.44
C ALA A 584 -5.42 14.41 11.52
N SER A 585 -5.32 13.17 12.02
CA SER A 585 -4.88 12.01 11.23
C SER A 585 -5.94 11.62 10.20
N LYS A 586 -5.54 11.39 8.95
CA LYS A 586 -6.45 10.99 7.86
C LYS A 586 -6.61 9.48 7.71
N THR A 587 -5.63 8.69 8.19
CA THR A 587 -5.44 7.27 7.78
C THR A 587 -6.64 6.36 8.06
N ASN A 588 -7.40 6.61 9.14
CA ASN A 588 -8.51 5.75 9.58
C ASN A 588 -9.81 6.53 9.83
N ARG A 589 -9.86 7.78 9.33
CA ARG A 589 -10.93 8.71 9.70
C ARG A 589 -12.27 8.27 9.13
N SER A 590 -12.30 7.93 7.85
CA SER A 590 -13.50 7.51 7.12
C SER A 590 -14.11 6.23 7.71
N GLU A 591 -13.27 5.27 8.05
CA GLU A 591 -13.66 4.01 8.68
C GLU A 591 -14.27 4.26 10.06
N ALA A 592 -13.62 5.09 10.89
CA ALA A 592 -14.14 5.45 12.20
C ALA A 592 -15.47 6.22 12.12
N GLN A 593 -15.61 7.16 11.16
CA GLN A 593 -16.87 7.87 10.93
C GLN A 593 -18.00 6.92 10.50
N ARG A 594 -17.73 5.99 9.58
CA ARG A 594 -18.70 4.97 9.13
C ARG A 594 -19.18 4.06 10.26
N LEU A 595 -18.27 3.62 11.14
CA LEU A 595 -18.67 2.85 12.31
C LEU A 595 -19.59 3.67 13.23
N LEU A 596 -19.22 4.91 13.53
CA LEU A 596 -19.99 5.80 14.41
C LEU A 596 -21.33 6.23 13.83
N GLU A 597 -21.51 6.18 12.51
CA GLU A 597 -22.80 6.44 11.84
C GLU A 597 -23.91 5.45 12.25
N THR A 598 -23.55 4.32 12.86
CA THR A 598 -24.51 3.38 13.47
C THR A 598 -25.12 3.89 14.77
N LEU A 599 -24.54 4.92 15.40
CA LEU A 599 -25.04 5.51 16.63
C LEU A 599 -26.21 6.48 16.35
N PRO A 600 -27.32 6.41 17.11
CA PRO A 600 -28.48 7.27 16.89
C PRO A 600 -28.20 8.75 17.16
N ASP A 601 -27.24 9.06 18.04
CA ASP A 601 -26.89 10.42 18.49
C ASP A 601 -25.70 11.04 17.73
N ILE A 602 -25.23 10.41 16.65
CA ILE A 602 -23.99 10.83 15.97
C ILE A 602 -24.05 12.26 15.41
N ALA A 603 -25.22 12.71 14.98
CA ALA A 603 -25.42 14.07 14.49
C ALA A 603 -25.20 15.12 15.59
N GLU A 604 -25.65 14.83 16.82
CA GLU A 604 -25.46 15.72 17.98
C GLU A 604 -23.96 15.83 18.32
N ARG A 605 -23.25 14.70 18.33
CA ARG A 605 -21.80 14.64 18.55
C ARG A 605 -21.00 15.41 17.49
N ALA A 606 -21.44 15.36 16.23
CA ALA A 606 -20.85 16.15 15.15
C ALA A 606 -21.18 17.65 15.28
N ILE A 607 -22.38 18.02 15.76
CA ILE A 607 -22.75 19.41 16.06
C ILE A 607 -21.86 19.99 17.18
N GLU A 608 -21.60 19.23 18.25
CA GLU A 608 -20.69 19.66 19.33
C GLU A 608 -19.29 20.01 18.80
N ALA A 609 -18.80 19.25 17.82
CA ALA A 609 -17.49 19.48 17.21
C ALA A 609 -17.39 20.81 16.42
N LEU A 610 -18.51 21.42 16.00
CA LEU A 610 -18.54 22.75 15.40
C LEU A 610 -18.08 23.86 16.35
N ALA A 611 -18.13 23.63 17.67
CA ALA A 611 -17.66 24.58 18.68
C ALA A 611 -16.14 24.48 18.95
N SER A 612 -15.43 23.54 18.32
CA SER A 612 -14.00 23.29 18.57
C SER A 612 -13.14 24.53 18.31
N SER A 613 -12.08 24.72 19.10
CA SER A 613 -11.10 25.79 18.86
C SER A 613 -10.16 25.50 17.67
N LYS A 614 -10.09 24.24 17.23
CA LYS A 614 -9.27 23.80 16.09
C LYS A 614 -10.06 23.98 14.80
N GLN A 615 -9.52 24.70 13.82
CA GLN A 615 -10.21 24.93 12.53
C GLN A 615 -10.46 23.63 11.77
N GLU A 616 -9.51 22.68 11.83
CA GLU A 616 -9.60 21.38 11.13
C GLU A 616 -10.79 20.55 11.63
N ILE A 617 -11.02 20.52 12.94
CA ILE A 617 -12.16 19.81 13.54
C ILE A 617 -13.49 20.43 13.08
N ARG A 618 -13.58 21.76 13.05
CA ARG A 618 -14.82 22.44 12.61
C ARG A 618 -15.12 22.20 11.12
N THR A 619 -14.09 22.23 10.27
CA THR A 619 -14.23 21.86 8.85
C THR A 619 -14.73 20.42 8.72
N LEU A 620 -14.07 19.47 9.39
CA LEU A 620 -14.46 18.05 9.34
C LEU A 620 -15.87 17.81 9.89
N ALA A 621 -16.27 18.50 10.95
CA ALA A 621 -17.60 18.41 11.52
C ALA A 621 -18.67 18.89 10.53
N ALA A 622 -18.44 20.01 9.83
CA ALA A 622 -19.36 20.50 8.80
C ALA A 622 -19.48 19.52 7.62
N GLU A 623 -18.36 18.99 7.13
CA GLU A 623 -18.31 17.97 6.06
C GLU A 623 -19.02 16.68 6.48
N TRP A 624 -18.85 16.26 7.74
CA TRP A 624 -19.52 15.06 8.24
C TRP A 624 -21.03 15.26 8.37
N LEU A 625 -21.48 16.41 8.89
CA LEU A 625 -22.90 16.77 8.97
C LEU A 625 -23.56 16.86 7.59
N GLN A 626 -22.84 17.41 6.60
CA GLN A 626 -23.26 17.38 5.20
C GLN A 626 -23.53 15.94 4.73
N ARG A 627 -22.58 15.04 4.97
CA ARG A 627 -22.68 13.63 4.56
C ARG A 627 -23.77 12.86 5.30
N LEU A 628 -24.02 13.18 6.57
CA LEU A 628 -25.10 12.62 7.37
C LEU A 628 -26.49 13.02 6.83
N GLY A 629 -26.60 14.14 6.11
CA GLY A 629 -27.84 14.57 5.46
C GLY A 629 -28.99 14.88 6.42
N ARG A 630 -28.69 15.29 7.67
CA ARG A 630 -29.67 15.55 8.74
C ARG A 630 -30.05 17.03 8.82
N PRO A 631 -31.28 17.44 8.47
CA PRO A 631 -31.70 18.84 8.50
C PRO A 631 -31.67 19.48 9.91
N GLU A 632 -31.71 18.69 10.98
CA GLU A 632 -31.64 19.22 12.36
C GLU A 632 -30.33 19.97 12.66
N ALA A 633 -29.28 19.76 11.85
CA ALA A 633 -27.99 20.43 12.00
C ALA A 633 -27.98 21.89 11.50
N VAL A 634 -28.95 22.29 10.65
CA VAL A 634 -28.97 23.62 9.99
C VAL A 634 -28.89 24.79 10.99
N PRO A 635 -29.65 24.83 12.10
CA PRO A 635 -29.53 25.92 13.08
C PRO A 635 -28.12 26.04 13.69
N ALA A 636 -27.48 24.91 13.98
CA ALA A 636 -26.13 24.88 14.54
C ALA A 636 -25.07 25.35 13.51
N LEU A 637 -25.19 24.91 12.26
CA LEU A 637 -24.32 25.35 11.16
C LEU A 637 -24.42 26.86 10.93
N LYS A 638 -25.64 27.44 10.94
CA LYS A 638 -25.85 28.90 10.86
C LYS A 638 -25.20 29.64 12.03
N ALA A 639 -25.39 29.14 13.26
CA ALA A 639 -24.80 29.74 14.45
C ALA A 639 -23.26 29.71 14.42
N ALA A 640 -22.68 28.63 13.92
CA ALA A 640 -21.23 28.50 13.70
C ALA A 640 -20.75 29.49 12.62
N LEU A 641 -21.44 29.57 11.48
CA LEU A 641 -21.09 30.45 10.36
C LEU A 641 -21.09 31.94 10.74
N ALA A 642 -22.03 32.36 11.59
CA ALA A 642 -22.12 33.73 12.08
C ALA A 642 -20.88 34.17 12.89
N LYS A 643 -20.22 33.24 13.58
CA LYS A 643 -19.05 33.49 14.45
C LYS A 643 -17.72 33.17 13.77
N GLU A 644 -17.74 32.49 12.63
CA GLU A 644 -16.54 31.96 11.98
C GLU A 644 -15.74 33.02 11.22
N LYS A 645 -14.44 33.07 11.50
CA LYS A 645 -13.48 34.02 10.92
C LYS A 645 -12.53 33.38 9.91
N ARG A 646 -12.36 32.04 9.95
CA ARG A 646 -11.47 31.27 9.08
C ARG A 646 -12.17 30.93 7.78
N GLU A 647 -11.62 31.37 6.66
CA GLU A 647 -12.14 31.18 5.31
C GLU A 647 -12.45 29.72 4.99
N THR A 648 -11.54 28.81 5.33
CA THR A 648 -11.68 27.36 5.06
C THR A 648 -12.86 26.75 5.81
N VAL A 649 -13.12 27.19 7.04
CA VAL A 649 -14.26 26.69 7.83
C VAL A 649 -15.57 27.30 7.33
N ARG A 650 -15.56 28.60 6.97
CA ARG A 650 -16.73 29.24 6.34
C ARG A 650 -17.16 28.52 5.06
N ALA A 651 -16.19 28.14 4.22
CA ALA A 651 -16.46 27.40 2.98
C ALA A 651 -17.12 26.05 3.25
N ALA A 652 -16.61 25.28 4.23
CA ALA A 652 -17.21 24.01 4.64
C ALA A 652 -18.63 24.18 5.22
N LEU A 653 -18.85 25.20 6.05
CA LEU A 653 -20.16 25.49 6.63
C LEU A 653 -21.20 25.89 5.57
N LEU A 654 -20.84 26.76 4.62
CA LEU A 654 -21.71 27.15 3.52
C LEU A 654 -22.04 25.97 2.60
N THR A 655 -21.04 25.13 2.30
CA THR A 655 -21.22 23.90 1.52
C THR A 655 -22.19 22.94 2.21
N ALA A 656 -22.05 22.76 3.53
CA ALA A 656 -22.96 21.92 4.31
C ALA A 656 -24.39 22.48 4.37
N LEU A 657 -24.55 23.80 4.53
CA LEU A 657 -25.86 24.46 4.54
C LEU A 657 -26.60 24.31 3.21
N GLU A 658 -25.93 24.57 2.09
CA GLU A 658 -26.51 24.42 0.75
C GLU A 658 -26.91 22.97 0.47
N ALA A 659 -26.05 22.01 0.82
CA ALA A 659 -26.35 20.58 0.66
C ALA A 659 -27.55 20.12 1.53
N LEU A 660 -27.80 20.77 2.67
CA LEU A 660 -28.96 20.53 3.52
C LEU A 660 -30.20 21.36 3.13
N GLY A 661 -30.15 22.07 1.99
CA GLY A 661 -31.28 22.81 1.42
C GLY A 661 -31.48 24.22 1.95
N ASP A 662 -30.51 24.81 2.63
CA ASP A 662 -30.57 26.19 3.12
C ASP A 662 -30.23 27.22 2.02
N ASP A 663 -30.85 28.39 2.07
CA ASP A 663 -30.61 29.46 1.09
C ASP A 663 -29.35 30.28 1.44
N ILE A 664 -28.28 30.05 0.69
CA ILE A 664 -27.01 30.78 0.83
C ILE A 664 -26.91 32.03 -0.08
N SER A 665 -27.95 32.38 -0.85
CA SER A 665 -27.89 33.46 -1.85
C SER A 665 -27.46 34.82 -1.29
N GLY A 666 -27.87 35.14 -0.06
CA GLY A 666 -27.47 36.36 0.64
C GLY A 666 -25.95 36.47 0.89
N HIS A 667 -25.24 35.34 0.94
CA HIS A 667 -23.78 35.30 1.08
C HIS A 667 -23.05 35.45 -0.27
N LEU A 668 -23.77 35.37 -1.39
CA LEU A 668 -23.22 35.36 -2.74
C LEU A 668 -23.46 36.66 -3.51
N ALA A 669 -24.08 37.67 -2.88
CA ALA A 669 -24.32 38.96 -3.52
C ALA A 669 -22.98 39.66 -3.89
N PRO A 670 -22.87 40.35 -5.05
CA PRO A 670 -21.62 40.96 -5.51
C PRO A 670 -20.94 41.88 -4.48
N ALA A 671 -21.72 42.66 -3.74
CA ALA A 671 -21.19 43.55 -2.69
C ALA A 671 -20.57 42.78 -1.50
N VAL A 672 -21.14 41.62 -1.14
CA VAL A 672 -20.63 40.74 -0.07
C VAL A 672 -19.33 40.08 -0.54
N LEU A 673 -19.32 39.55 -1.76
CA LEU A 673 -18.14 38.93 -2.37
C LEU A 673 -16.98 39.93 -2.52
N LEU A 674 -17.26 41.18 -2.90
CA LEU A 674 -16.25 42.23 -2.98
C LEU A 674 -15.68 42.60 -1.60
N ALA A 675 -16.54 42.71 -0.58
CA ALA A 675 -16.11 42.98 0.78
C ALA A 675 -15.24 41.84 1.33
N GLU A 676 -15.60 40.59 1.05
CA GLU A 676 -14.80 39.42 1.37
C GLU A 676 -13.46 39.44 0.65
N ALA A 677 -13.45 39.69 -0.67
CA ALA A 677 -12.24 39.73 -1.48
C ALA A 677 -11.24 40.78 -0.98
N ARG A 678 -11.73 42.00 -0.70
CA ARG A 678 -10.89 43.08 -0.14
C ARG A 678 -10.30 42.69 1.21
N LYS A 679 -11.07 42.03 2.07
CA LYS A 679 -10.58 41.56 3.37
C LYS A 679 -9.57 40.41 3.22
N GLY A 680 -9.84 39.45 2.34
CA GLY A 680 -8.98 38.30 2.10
C GLY A 680 -7.62 38.67 1.51
N LEU A 681 -7.62 39.62 0.56
CA LEU A 681 -6.41 40.12 -0.11
C LEU A 681 -5.52 41.01 0.76
N GLN A 682 -5.99 41.47 1.93
CA GLN A 682 -5.10 42.10 2.92
C GLN A 682 -4.11 41.11 3.54
N GLY A 683 -4.44 39.81 3.53
CA GLY A 683 -3.55 38.74 3.97
C GLY A 683 -2.47 38.44 2.93
N LYS A 684 -1.30 37.96 3.38
CA LYS A 684 -0.23 37.52 2.48
C LYS A 684 -0.68 36.30 1.66
N ALA A 685 -0.58 36.38 0.34
CA ALA A 685 -0.83 35.23 -0.54
C ALA A 685 0.13 34.07 -0.23
N PRO A 686 -0.28 32.81 -0.46
CA PRO A 686 0.60 31.65 -0.29
C PRO A 686 1.89 31.82 -1.09
N ALA A 687 3.05 31.64 -0.44
CA ALA A 687 4.35 31.80 -1.09
C ALA A 687 4.55 30.85 -2.28
N SER A 688 3.88 29.69 -2.25
CA SER A 688 3.88 28.72 -3.35
C SER A 688 3.26 29.28 -4.63
N LEU A 689 2.28 30.18 -4.52
CA LEU A 689 1.55 30.76 -5.67
C LEU A 689 2.32 31.89 -6.39
N ALA A 690 3.55 32.22 -5.95
CA ALA A 690 4.31 33.35 -6.48
C ALA A 690 4.67 33.23 -7.99
N TRP A 691 4.56 32.04 -8.57
CA TRP A 691 4.78 31.82 -10.00
C TRP A 691 3.61 32.32 -10.88
N LEU A 692 2.43 32.58 -10.29
CA LEU A 692 1.24 33.01 -11.01
C LEU A 692 1.04 34.53 -10.86
N ASP A 693 1.02 35.24 -11.98
CA ASP A 693 0.71 36.67 -12.03
C ASP A 693 -0.81 36.91 -11.92
N LEU A 694 -1.27 37.20 -10.70
CA LEU A 694 -2.68 37.43 -10.39
C LEU A 694 -3.24 38.72 -11.02
N ASP A 695 -2.38 39.67 -11.42
CA ASP A 695 -2.84 40.91 -12.07
C ASP A 695 -3.18 40.69 -13.55
N ARG A 696 -2.74 39.57 -14.14
CA ARG A 696 -3.01 39.19 -15.54
C ARG A 696 -4.19 38.24 -15.72
N MET A 697 -5.02 38.05 -14.70
CA MET A 697 -6.22 37.23 -14.82
C MET A 697 -7.22 37.83 -15.84
N PRO A 698 -7.96 37.00 -16.59
CA PRO A 698 -8.89 37.50 -17.60
C PRO A 698 -10.03 38.30 -16.95
N ALA A 699 -10.46 39.37 -17.62
CA ALA A 699 -11.65 40.12 -17.22
C ALA A 699 -12.90 39.21 -17.26
N CYS A 700 -13.68 39.24 -16.19
CA CYS A 700 -14.86 38.39 -16.04
C CYS A 700 -16.15 39.23 -16.01
N GLN A 701 -17.25 38.62 -16.44
CA GLN A 701 -18.60 39.18 -16.36
C GLN A 701 -19.49 38.28 -15.51
N TRP A 702 -20.44 38.88 -14.80
CA TRP A 702 -21.53 38.19 -14.13
C TRP A 702 -22.54 37.64 -15.16
N LEU A 703 -23.45 36.77 -14.74
CA LEU A 703 -24.52 36.23 -15.60
C LEU A 703 -25.39 37.31 -16.28
N ASP A 704 -25.57 38.46 -15.63
CA ASP A 704 -26.33 39.60 -16.18
C ASP A 704 -25.52 40.45 -17.19
N GLY A 705 -24.28 40.06 -17.47
CA GLY A 705 -23.36 40.75 -18.39
C GLY A 705 -22.58 41.90 -17.76
N SER A 706 -22.86 42.27 -16.50
CA SER A 706 -22.10 43.32 -15.80
C SER A 706 -20.68 42.85 -15.44
N ALA A 707 -19.74 43.80 -15.30
CA ALA A 707 -18.35 43.48 -15.04
C ALA A 707 -18.12 42.99 -13.60
N VAL A 708 -17.28 41.96 -13.44
CA VAL A 708 -16.80 41.49 -12.14
C VAL A 708 -15.58 42.29 -11.74
N GLU A 709 -15.56 42.81 -10.51
CA GLU A 709 -14.41 43.51 -9.96
C GLU A 709 -13.17 42.57 -9.90
N PRO A 710 -12.00 42.97 -10.41
CA PRO A 710 -10.81 42.11 -10.50
C PRO A 710 -10.38 41.51 -9.16
N GLU A 711 -10.55 42.23 -8.04
CA GLU A 711 -10.24 41.73 -6.70
C GLU A 711 -10.98 40.44 -6.36
N ILE A 712 -12.22 40.26 -6.83
CA ILE A 712 -13.03 39.07 -6.58
C ILE A 712 -12.37 37.84 -7.22
N VAL A 713 -11.99 37.95 -8.50
CA VAL A 713 -11.34 36.86 -9.23
C VAL A 713 -9.99 36.50 -8.61
N ARG A 714 -9.18 37.51 -8.27
CA ARG A 714 -7.88 37.30 -7.58
C ARG A 714 -8.07 36.58 -6.25
N TRP A 715 -9.07 37.01 -5.49
CA TRP A 715 -9.38 36.38 -4.21
C TRP A 715 -9.79 34.92 -4.37
N TRP A 716 -10.65 34.60 -5.34
CA TRP A 716 -11.07 33.22 -5.58
C TRP A 716 -9.90 32.31 -5.92
N VAL A 717 -8.92 32.77 -6.72
CA VAL A 717 -7.70 32.00 -7.00
C VAL A 717 -6.88 31.76 -5.73
N VAL A 718 -6.70 32.79 -4.89
CA VAL A 718 -5.99 32.68 -3.60
C VAL A 718 -6.72 31.73 -2.65
N LEU A 719 -8.04 31.84 -2.55
CA LEU A 719 -8.88 30.99 -1.71
C LEU A 719 -8.81 29.54 -2.16
N ALA A 720 -8.94 29.28 -3.46
CA ALA A 720 -8.80 27.95 -4.04
C ALA A 720 -7.42 27.34 -3.72
N CYS A 721 -6.34 28.12 -3.85
CA CYS A 721 -5.00 27.70 -3.46
C CYS A 721 -4.89 27.35 -1.96
N LYS A 722 -5.54 28.11 -1.06
CA LYS A 722 -5.56 27.82 0.38
C LYS A 722 -6.35 26.55 0.73
N LEU A 723 -7.45 26.26 0.02
CA LEU A 723 -8.30 25.09 0.24
C LEU A 723 -7.64 23.78 -0.22
N LYS A 724 -6.80 23.83 -1.27
CA LYS A 724 -6.06 22.66 -1.80
C LYS A 724 -6.95 21.51 -2.27
N GLU A 725 -8.19 21.80 -2.66
CA GLU A 725 -9.18 20.87 -3.19
C GLU A 725 -9.26 21.03 -4.71
N PRO A 726 -8.58 20.19 -5.52
CA PRO A 726 -8.57 20.37 -6.97
C PRO A 726 -9.93 20.12 -7.61
N ALA A 727 -10.76 19.24 -7.04
CA ALA A 727 -12.16 19.08 -7.44
C ALA A 727 -13.02 20.29 -7.05
N GLY A 728 -12.54 21.22 -6.21
CA GLY A 728 -13.38 22.27 -5.65
C GLY A 728 -14.38 21.77 -4.61
N ASN A 729 -14.98 22.71 -3.90
CA ASN A 729 -16.14 22.49 -3.04
C ASN A 729 -17.37 23.20 -3.62
N ALA A 730 -18.54 22.97 -3.03
CA ALA A 730 -19.79 23.56 -3.51
C ALA A 730 -19.69 25.09 -3.62
N LEU A 731 -19.02 25.75 -2.66
CA LEU A 731 -18.81 27.19 -2.69
C LEU A 731 -18.03 27.67 -3.93
N LEU A 732 -16.88 27.06 -4.25
CA LEU A 732 -16.09 27.44 -5.44
C LEU A 732 -16.83 27.14 -6.75
N ASN A 733 -17.59 26.05 -6.80
CA ASN A 733 -18.45 25.74 -7.93
C ASN A 733 -19.51 26.82 -8.12
N ARG A 734 -20.15 27.22 -7.02
CA ARG A 734 -21.16 28.26 -7.01
C ARG A 734 -20.59 29.61 -7.45
N TYR A 735 -19.37 29.95 -7.05
CA TYR A 735 -18.67 31.15 -7.51
C TYR A 735 -18.49 31.15 -9.04
N LEU A 736 -18.07 30.03 -9.63
CA LEU A 736 -17.95 29.93 -11.09
C LEU A 736 -19.32 30.01 -11.80
N GLU A 737 -20.39 29.53 -11.19
CA GLU A 737 -21.75 29.62 -11.74
C GLU A 737 -22.29 31.06 -11.78
N LEU A 738 -21.79 31.96 -10.94
CA LEU A 738 -22.15 33.38 -10.99
C LEU A 738 -21.56 34.10 -12.22
N LEU A 739 -20.53 33.53 -12.85
CA LEU A 739 -19.87 34.11 -14.01
C LEU A 739 -20.57 33.71 -15.31
N ALA A 740 -20.53 34.61 -16.30
CA ALA A 740 -20.94 34.31 -17.66
C ALA A 740 -20.13 33.12 -18.23
N PRO A 741 -20.72 32.23 -19.06
CA PRO A 741 -20.05 31.02 -19.57
C PRO A 741 -18.68 31.28 -20.23
N ALA A 742 -18.55 32.36 -20.98
CA ALA A 742 -17.28 32.74 -21.62
C ALA A 742 -16.21 33.15 -20.59
N SER A 743 -16.59 33.84 -19.52
CA SER A 743 -15.68 34.29 -18.47
C SER A 743 -15.13 33.12 -17.64
N ARG A 744 -15.99 32.19 -17.21
CA ARG A 744 -15.52 30.99 -16.48
C ARG A 744 -14.63 30.09 -17.34
N ALA A 745 -14.91 29.95 -18.64
CA ALA A 745 -14.06 29.19 -19.56
C ALA A 745 -12.69 29.86 -19.75
N ALA A 746 -12.64 31.19 -19.92
CA ALA A 746 -11.39 31.94 -20.05
C ALA A 746 -10.53 31.88 -18.79
N LEU A 747 -11.14 32.03 -17.60
CA LEU A 747 -10.47 31.90 -16.31
C LEU A 747 -9.87 30.51 -16.14
N GLY A 748 -10.67 29.46 -16.36
CA GLY A 748 -10.22 28.08 -16.25
C GLY A 748 -9.03 27.78 -17.18
N LYS A 749 -9.10 28.25 -18.43
CA LYS A 749 -8.02 28.09 -19.42
C LYS A 749 -6.72 28.75 -18.97
N ALA A 750 -6.79 29.99 -18.48
CA ALA A 750 -5.61 30.71 -17.99
C ALA A 750 -4.94 29.97 -16.82
N LEU A 751 -5.74 29.48 -15.86
CA LEU A 751 -5.23 28.78 -14.69
C LEU A 751 -4.64 27.41 -15.04
N LEU A 752 -5.29 26.63 -15.89
CA LEU A 752 -4.79 25.31 -16.30
C LEU A 752 -3.48 25.41 -17.08
N LEU A 753 -3.40 26.34 -18.03
CA LEU A 753 -2.17 26.57 -18.79
C LEU A 753 -1.02 27.05 -17.89
N GLY A 754 -1.31 27.94 -16.94
CA GLY A 754 -0.34 28.39 -15.94
C GLY A 754 0.16 27.23 -15.08
N PHE A 755 -0.75 26.40 -14.58
CA PHE A 755 -0.42 25.22 -13.78
C PHE A 755 0.50 24.26 -14.54
N ILE A 756 0.15 23.93 -15.79
CA ILE A 756 0.96 23.05 -16.65
C ILE A 756 2.33 23.67 -16.89
N ALA A 757 2.41 24.94 -17.28
CA ALA A 757 3.67 25.62 -17.58
C ALA A 757 4.62 25.64 -16.37
N GLN A 758 4.10 25.90 -15.17
CA GLN A 758 4.90 25.85 -13.94
C GLN A 758 5.34 24.42 -13.61
N ASP A 759 4.46 23.44 -13.76
CA ASP A 759 4.76 22.06 -13.38
C ASP A 759 5.71 21.35 -14.36
N THR A 760 5.72 21.75 -15.63
CA THR A 760 6.60 21.23 -16.69
C THR A 760 7.80 22.14 -16.97
N ARG A 761 8.22 22.96 -16.00
CA ARG A 761 9.39 23.83 -16.16
C ARG A 761 10.68 23.00 -16.12
N HIS A 762 11.51 23.13 -17.15
CA HIS A 762 12.80 22.44 -17.31
C HIS A 762 13.98 23.42 -17.35
N PRO A 763 15.23 22.96 -17.12
CA PRO A 763 16.41 23.78 -17.35
C PRO A 763 16.48 24.29 -18.79
N SER A 764 17.09 25.46 -18.95
CA SER A 764 17.43 25.99 -20.26
C SER A 764 18.48 25.11 -20.96
N GLN A 765 18.58 25.25 -22.28
CA GLN A 765 19.64 24.56 -23.04
C GLN A 765 21.04 24.96 -22.58
N GLU A 766 21.23 26.22 -22.18
CA GLU A 766 22.52 26.74 -21.71
C GLU A 766 22.96 26.06 -20.39
N GLU A 767 22.05 25.92 -19.42
CA GLU A 767 22.32 25.24 -18.15
C GLU A 767 22.64 23.75 -18.37
N ALA A 768 21.92 23.07 -19.27
CA ALA A 768 22.18 21.67 -19.58
C ALA A 768 23.52 21.44 -20.27
N ILE A 769 23.92 22.36 -21.16
CA ILE A 769 25.25 22.33 -21.79
C ILE A 769 26.33 22.52 -20.73
N ALA A 770 26.19 23.50 -19.83
CA ALA A 770 27.16 23.73 -18.77
C ALA A 770 27.27 22.52 -17.81
N HIS A 771 26.15 21.89 -17.44
CA HIS A 771 26.14 20.69 -16.62
C HIS A 771 26.86 19.52 -17.30
N ALA A 772 26.57 19.28 -18.58
CA ALA A 772 27.21 18.20 -19.34
C ALA A 772 28.72 18.42 -19.46
N GLN A 773 29.18 19.66 -19.69
CA GLN A 773 30.60 20.00 -19.72
C GLN A 773 31.29 19.73 -18.38
N ALA A 774 30.67 20.11 -17.26
CA ALA A 774 31.25 19.96 -15.93
C ALA A 774 31.37 18.49 -15.46
N ASN A 775 30.46 17.61 -15.89
CA ASN A 775 30.36 16.24 -15.38
C ASN A 775 30.90 15.17 -16.35
N LEU A 776 31.31 15.56 -17.57
CA LEU A 776 31.74 14.64 -18.61
C LEU A 776 32.90 13.74 -18.18
N ALA A 777 33.95 14.33 -17.58
CA ALA A 777 35.15 13.60 -17.19
C ALA A 777 34.85 12.49 -16.16
N GLN A 778 34.04 12.79 -15.14
CA GLN A 778 33.64 11.84 -14.11
C GLN A 778 32.75 10.72 -14.67
N ARG A 779 31.82 11.05 -15.57
CA ARG A 779 30.95 10.06 -16.21
C ARG A 779 31.76 9.10 -17.09
N MET A 780 32.74 9.60 -17.83
CA MET A 780 33.65 8.76 -18.64
C MET A 780 34.47 7.80 -17.76
N GLN A 781 34.98 8.27 -16.62
CA GLN A 781 35.69 7.41 -15.67
C GLN A 781 34.78 6.30 -15.12
N SER A 782 33.50 6.61 -14.87
CA SER A 782 32.51 5.64 -14.41
C SER A 782 32.24 4.56 -15.47
N TYR A 783 32.06 4.95 -16.74
CA TYR A 783 31.90 3.98 -17.84
C TYR A 783 33.12 3.07 -18.03
N GLN A 784 34.34 3.60 -17.90
CA GLN A 784 35.56 2.79 -17.93
C GLN A 784 35.65 1.78 -16.78
N ALA A 785 35.14 2.15 -15.59
CA ALA A 785 35.09 1.24 -14.45
C ALA A 785 34.02 0.15 -14.66
N TRP A 786 32.84 0.51 -15.18
CA TRP A 786 31.75 -0.43 -15.45
C TRP A 786 32.04 -1.36 -16.64
N ALA A 787 32.82 -0.92 -17.62
CA ALA A 787 33.28 -1.74 -18.75
C ALA A 787 34.03 -3.01 -18.33
N LYS A 788 34.59 -3.05 -17.10
CA LYS A 788 35.23 -4.24 -16.53
C LYS A 788 34.24 -5.37 -16.18
N TYR A 789 32.96 -5.03 -16.00
CA TYR A 789 31.92 -5.94 -15.55
C TYR A 789 30.78 -6.09 -16.57
N SER A 790 30.51 -5.04 -17.36
CA SER A 790 29.55 -5.01 -18.47
C SER A 790 30.21 -4.42 -19.72
N PRO A 791 30.52 -5.25 -20.74
CA PRO A 791 31.21 -4.81 -21.96
C PRO A 791 30.50 -3.70 -22.74
N GLU A 792 29.19 -3.56 -22.59
CA GLU A 792 28.36 -2.55 -23.27
C GLU A 792 28.77 -1.09 -22.98
N TYR A 793 29.46 -0.83 -21.86
CA TYR A 793 29.94 0.52 -21.51
C TYR A 793 31.33 0.85 -22.10
N ALA A 794 32.02 -0.13 -22.72
CA ALA A 794 33.38 0.05 -23.23
C ALA A 794 33.42 0.99 -24.46
N ASP A 795 32.36 1.01 -25.26
CA ASP A 795 32.31 1.67 -26.56
C ASP A 795 31.64 3.06 -26.53
N ILE A 796 31.19 3.53 -25.36
CA ILE A 796 30.53 4.84 -25.23
C ILE A 796 31.55 5.97 -25.44
N THR A 797 31.29 6.84 -26.43
CA THR A 797 32.17 7.98 -26.74
C THR A 797 31.93 9.17 -25.81
N GLN A 798 32.89 10.11 -25.77
CA GLN A 798 32.72 11.37 -25.02
C GLN A 798 31.53 12.20 -25.52
N GLU A 799 31.30 12.23 -26.83
CA GLU A 799 30.16 12.96 -27.43
C GLU A 799 28.82 12.31 -27.04
N GLN A 800 28.76 10.98 -27.03
CA GLN A 800 27.58 10.25 -26.56
C GLN A 800 27.34 10.49 -25.07
N ALA A 801 28.39 10.42 -24.24
CA ALA A 801 28.28 10.72 -22.81
C ALA A 801 27.84 12.17 -22.55
N PHE A 802 28.32 13.11 -23.35
CA PHE A 802 27.91 14.52 -23.29
C PHE A 802 26.43 14.70 -23.61
N GLU A 803 25.95 14.14 -24.73
CA GLU A 803 24.53 14.24 -25.11
C GLU A 803 23.62 13.48 -24.13
N ILE A 804 24.08 12.36 -23.54
CA ILE A 804 23.38 11.67 -22.46
C ILE A 804 23.24 12.59 -21.24
N LEU A 805 24.33 13.18 -20.75
CA LEU A 805 24.31 14.09 -19.59
C LEU A 805 23.42 15.31 -19.83
N LYS A 806 23.50 15.90 -21.03
CA LYS A 806 22.67 17.04 -21.44
C LYS A 806 21.19 16.64 -21.46
N ARG A 807 20.84 15.49 -22.03
CA ARG A 807 19.47 14.98 -22.08
C ARG A 807 18.95 14.65 -20.67
N GLU A 808 19.77 14.02 -19.84
CA GLU A 808 19.47 13.76 -18.43
C GLU A 808 19.15 15.08 -17.71
N HIS A 809 19.98 16.12 -17.87
CA HIS A 809 19.77 17.41 -17.23
C HIS A 809 18.50 18.12 -17.74
N LEU A 810 18.25 18.13 -19.06
CA LEU A 810 17.03 18.71 -19.63
C LEU A 810 15.75 17.99 -19.15
N SER A 811 15.85 16.71 -18.80
CA SER A 811 14.70 15.95 -18.27
C SER A 811 14.38 16.27 -16.80
N ILE A 812 15.27 16.97 -16.09
CA ILE A 812 15.03 17.41 -14.71
C ILE A 812 13.90 18.42 -14.72
N TYR A 813 12.99 18.28 -13.76
CA TYR A 813 11.97 19.28 -13.56
C TYR A 813 12.41 20.30 -12.50
N LEU A 814 12.38 21.58 -12.85
CA LEU A 814 12.68 22.70 -11.95
C LEU A 814 11.42 23.28 -11.29
N GLY A 815 10.24 22.85 -11.74
CA GLY A 815 8.96 23.38 -11.31
C GLY A 815 8.03 22.30 -10.76
N SER A 816 7.14 22.74 -9.88
CA SER A 816 6.05 21.92 -9.34
C SER A 816 4.92 22.85 -8.91
N ALA A 817 3.70 22.62 -9.42
CA ALA A 817 2.52 23.38 -9.07
C ALA A 817 1.60 22.63 -8.08
N ILE A 818 1.96 21.41 -7.66
CA ILE A 818 1.10 20.55 -6.83
C ILE A 818 0.73 21.16 -5.47
N ALA A 819 1.58 22.04 -4.93
CA ALA A 819 1.29 22.78 -3.70
C ALA A 819 0.07 23.70 -3.85
N ASP A 820 -0.19 24.16 -5.07
CA ASP A 820 -1.24 25.11 -5.45
C ASP A 820 -2.41 24.44 -6.18
N LYS A 821 -2.47 23.10 -6.18
CA LYS A 821 -3.47 22.30 -6.92
C LYS A 821 -4.93 22.70 -6.74
N GLY A 822 -5.26 23.38 -5.64
CA GLY A 822 -6.62 23.87 -5.40
C GLY A 822 -7.09 24.88 -6.45
N ILE A 823 -6.20 25.62 -7.13
CA ILE A 823 -6.59 26.52 -8.23
C ILE A 823 -7.28 25.79 -9.39
N LEU A 824 -7.03 24.47 -9.54
CA LEU A 824 -7.65 23.66 -10.57
C LEU A 824 -9.17 23.52 -10.37
N ALA A 825 -9.69 23.77 -9.17
CA ALA A 825 -11.13 23.83 -8.90
C ALA A 825 -11.86 24.83 -9.80
N LEU A 826 -11.15 25.84 -10.31
CA LEU A 826 -11.70 26.88 -11.16
C LEU A 826 -11.61 26.54 -12.67
N THR A 827 -11.30 25.29 -13.03
CA THR A 827 -11.02 24.89 -14.43
C THR A 827 -12.09 24.01 -15.08
N TRP A 828 -13.02 23.43 -14.31
CA TRP A 828 -13.97 22.44 -14.83
C TRP A 828 -14.93 23.00 -15.90
N ALA A 829 -15.15 24.32 -15.90
CA ALA A 829 -16.04 25.02 -16.84
C ALA A 829 -15.38 25.38 -18.19
N MET A 830 -14.15 24.92 -18.44
CA MET A 830 -13.52 24.99 -19.76
C MET A 830 -14.31 24.18 -20.80
N ALA A 831 -14.16 24.53 -22.08
CA ALA A 831 -14.70 23.70 -23.16
C ALA A 831 -14.08 22.29 -23.13
N GLY A 832 -14.92 21.24 -23.16
CA GLY A 832 -14.47 19.85 -22.94
C GLY A 832 -13.32 19.41 -23.83
N HIS A 833 -13.38 19.72 -25.13
CA HIS A 833 -12.33 19.35 -26.09
C HIS A 833 -10.96 19.96 -25.77
N GLU A 834 -10.91 21.21 -25.28
CA GLU A 834 -9.66 21.87 -24.89
C GLU A 834 -9.10 21.23 -23.61
N LEU A 835 -9.97 21.04 -22.61
CA LEU A 835 -9.62 20.44 -21.33
C LEU A 835 -9.07 19.02 -21.53
N VAL A 836 -9.82 18.16 -22.23
CA VAL A 836 -9.42 16.77 -22.51
C VAL A 836 -8.10 16.72 -23.29
N SER A 837 -7.90 17.59 -24.28
CA SER A 837 -6.66 17.64 -25.06
C SER A 837 -5.44 17.96 -24.18
N LEU A 838 -5.56 18.94 -23.28
CA LEU A 838 -4.49 19.31 -22.34
C LEU A 838 -4.19 18.19 -21.34
N LEU A 839 -5.23 17.57 -20.79
CA LEU A 839 -5.08 16.45 -19.83
C LEU A 839 -4.42 15.24 -20.49
N GLN A 840 -4.87 14.83 -21.69
CA GLN A 840 -4.28 13.71 -22.41
C GLN A 840 -2.81 13.97 -22.77
N ALA A 841 -2.47 15.19 -23.21
CA ALA A 841 -1.09 15.56 -23.48
C ALA A 841 -0.22 15.44 -22.21
N TYR A 842 -0.69 16.02 -21.11
CA TYR A 842 0.02 15.96 -19.83
C TYR A 842 0.19 14.51 -19.33
N MET A 843 -0.85 13.68 -19.36
CA MET A 843 -0.78 12.27 -18.92
C MET A 843 0.13 11.42 -19.82
N ARG A 844 0.23 11.73 -21.12
CA ARG A 844 1.13 11.03 -22.03
C ARG A 844 2.59 11.36 -21.71
N ASP A 845 2.90 12.64 -21.61
CA ASP A 845 4.26 13.17 -21.58
C ASP A 845 4.85 13.20 -20.15
N HIS A 846 4.01 13.28 -19.11
CA HIS A 846 4.42 13.48 -17.71
C HIS A 846 3.82 12.47 -16.71
N TYR A 847 3.53 11.24 -17.14
CA TYR A 847 2.86 10.21 -16.32
C TYR A 847 3.50 9.86 -14.97
N GLN A 848 4.81 10.10 -14.81
CA GLN A 848 5.52 9.87 -13.55
C GLN A 848 5.07 10.86 -12.46
N ARG A 849 4.45 11.99 -12.84
CA ARG A 849 3.87 13.01 -11.95
C ARG A 849 2.47 12.61 -11.48
N ARG A 850 2.39 11.47 -10.81
CA ARG A 850 1.16 10.83 -10.34
C ARG A 850 0.21 11.80 -9.63
N ALA A 851 0.72 12.56 -8.65
CA ALA A 851 -0.11 13.45 -7.83
C ALA A 851 -0.76 14.59 -8.65
N GLN A 852 -0.08 15.09 -9.67
CA GLN A 852 -0.59 16.11 -10.58
C GLN A 852 -1.64 15.55 -11.52
N VAL A 853 -1.40 14.35 -12.08
CA VAL A 853 -2.40 13.66 -12.89
C VAL A 853 -3.68 13.43 -12.09
N GLU A 854 -3.56 12.94 -10.85
CA GLU A 854 -4.69 12.76 -9.94
C GLU A 854 -5.42 14.09 -9.68
N ALA A 855 -4.71 15.18 -9.42
CA ALA A 855 -5.31 16.49 -9.23
C ALA A 855 -6.04 17.03 -10.48
N LEU A 856 -5.46 16.86 -11.67
CA LEU A 856 -6.08 17.28 -12.93
C LEU A 856 -7.37 16.51 -13.23
N LEU A 857 -7.39 15.20 -12.98
CA LEU A 857 -8.59 14.38 -13.17
C LEU A 857 -9.67 14.72 -12.14
N SER A 858 -9.30 14.91 -10.87
CA SER A 858 -10.25 15.37 -9.84
C SER A 858 -10.87 16.72 -10.19
N ALA A 859 -10.10 17.65 -10.73
CA ALA A 859 -10.62 18.95 -11.17
C ALA A 859 -11.61 18.81 -12.33
N ALA A 860 -11.29 17.97 -13.31
CA ALA A 860 -12.13 17.74 -14.47
C ALA A 860 -13.45 17.05 -14.11
N ALA A 861 -13.49 16.22 -13.07
CA ALA A 861 -14.68 15.46 -12.67
C ALA A 861 -15.90 16.31 -12.30
N ASN A 862 -15.72 17.59 -11.97
CA ASN A 862 -16.87 18.47 -11.76
C ASN A 862 -17.62 18.82 -13.04
N SER A 863 -16.98 18.69 -14.21
CA SER A 863 -17.62 18.97 -15.49
C SER A 863 -18.63 17.87 -15.85
N ASN A 864 -19.81 18.28 -16.33
CA ASN A 864 -20.79 17.39 -16.95
C ASN A 864 -20.61 17.32 -18.48
N ASP A 865 -19.50 17.82 -19.03
CA ASP A 865 -19.20 17.72 -20.45
C ASP A 865 -18.96 16.24 -20.84
N PRO A 866 -19.69 15.71 -21.84
CA PRO A 866 -19.56 14.33 -22.30
C PRO A 866 -18.12 13.88 -22.59
N LEU A 867 -17.28 14.75 -23.18
CA LEU A 867 -15.90 14.39 -23.50
C LEU A 867 -15.04 14.17 -22.25
N VAL A 868 -15.29 14.96 -21.20
CA VAL A 868 -14.59 14.84 -19.91
C VAL A 868 -15.00 13.56 -19.21
N ILE A 869 -16.29 13.24 -19.21
CA ILE A 869 -16.81 12.00 -18.63
C ILE A 869 -16.26 10.79 -19.37
N GLN A 870 -16.25 10.80 -20.71
CA GLN A 870 -15.65 9.71 -21.50
C GLN A 870 -14.14 9.57 -21.27
N LEU A 871 -13.41 10.68 -21.06
CA LEU A 871 -11.99 10.62 -20.65
C LEU A 871 -11.85 9.89 -19.31
N LEU A 872 -12.65 10.25 -18.30
CA LEU A 872 -12.60 9.62 -16.98
C LEU A 872 -12.98 8.13 -17.04
N LEU A 873 -14.02 7.78 -17.81
CA LEU A 873 -14.42 6.38 -18.07
C LEU A 873 -13.27 5.59 -18.72
N ALA A 874 -12.59 6.17 -19.72
CA ALA A 874 -11.45 5.54 -20.36
C ALA A 874 -10.27 5.30 -19.39
N VAL A 875 -9.96 6.30 -18.54
CA VAL A 875 -8.90 6.19 -17.53
C VAL A 875 -9.26 5.18 -16.43
N ALA A 876 -10.52 5.15 -15.98
CA ALA A 876 -11.05 4.20 -15.00
C ALA A 876 -10.97 2.75 -15.50
N ARG A 877 -11.13 2.55 -16.80
CA ARG A 877 -10.99 1.26 -17.46
C ARG A 877 -9.54 0.84 -17.61
N ARG A 878 -8.68 1.74 -18.11
CA ARG A 878 -7.28 1.42 -18.38
C ARG A 878 -6.38 2.63 -18.19
N HIS A 879 -5.44 2.50 -17.27
CA HIS A 879 -4.33 3.43 -17.15
C HIS A 879 -3.09 2.70 -16.64
N ARG A 880 -1.89 3.11 -17.07
CA ARG A 880 -0.62 2.46 -16.70
C ARG A 880 -0.31 2.50 -15.20
N THR A 881 -0.88 3.45 -14.48
CA THR A 881 -0.69 3.65 -13.03
C THR A 881 -1.97 3.26 -12.30
N ALA A 882 -1.92 2.20 -11.49
CA ALA A 882 -3.09 1.62 -10.82
C ALA A 882 -3.82 2.60 -9.88
N SER A 883 -3.09 3.46 -9.15
CA SER A 883 -3.74 4.44 -8.25
C SER A 883 -4.57 5.48 -9.02
N VAL A 884 -4.11 5.89 -10.21
CA VAL A 884 -4.80 6.84 -11.09
C VAL A 884 -6.07 6.20 -11.66
N GLN A 885 -5.98 4.94 -12.07
CA GLN A 885 -7.14 4.15 -12.52
C GLN A 885 -8.19 4.02 -11.40
N ALA A 886 -7.74 3.67 -10.18
CA ALA A 886 -8.63 3.56 -9.01
C ALA A 886 -9.30 4.89 -8.66
N LEU A 887 -8.56 6.01 -8.69
CA LEU A 887 -9.15 7.33 -8.50
C LEU A 887 -10.19 7.65 -9.57
N ALA A 888 -9.90 7.38 -10.85
CA ALA A 888 -10.86 7.62 -11.93
C ALA A 888 -12.16 6.81 -11.76
N ARG A 889 -12.10 5.57 -11.26
CA ARG A 889 -13.30 4.78 -10.91
C ARG A 889 -14.14 5.48 -9.83
N VAL A 890 -13.50 5.99 -8.77
CA VAL A 890 -14.17 6.76 -7.72
C VAL A 890 -14.81 8.03 -8.28
N LEU A 891 -14.11 8.75 -9.15
CA LEU A 891 -14.63 9.98 -9.77
C LEU A 891 -15.83 9.70 -10.68
N VAL A 892 -15.80 8.61 -11.46
CA VAL A 892 -16.94 8.17 -12.29
C VAL A 892 -18.16 7.88 -11.42
N GLU A 893 -17.98 7.15 -10.32
CA GLU A 893 -19.08 6.85 -9.38
C GLU A 893 -19.66 8.12 -8.76
N GLN A 894 -18.80 9.07 -8.37
CA GLN A 894 -19.23 10.36 -7.84
C GLN A 894 -20.06 11.18 -8.85
N ILE A 895 -19.66 11.19 -10.13
CA ILE A 895 -20.42 11.86 -11.19
C ILE A 895 -21.76 11.17 -11.40
N ALA A 896 -21.77 9.84 -11.42
CA ALA A 896 -22.97 9.03 -11.59
C ALA A 896 -23.97 9.31 -10.46
N GLN A 897 -23.52 9.21 -9.21
CA GLN A 897 -24.32 9.51 -8.02
C GLN A 897 -24.87 10.94 -8.03
N ARG A 898 -24.04 11.93 -8.39
CA ARG A 898 -24.46 13.34 -8.51
C ARG A 898 -25.58 13.53 -9.53
N ASN A 899 -25.56 12.77 -10.62
CA ASN A 899 -26.55 12.84 -11.68
C ASN A 899 -27.74 11.87 -11.48
N GLY A 900 -27.74 11.08 -10.39
CA GLY A 900 -28.78 10.09 -10.12
C GLY A 900 -28.74 8.88 -11.06
N TRP A 901 -27.57 8.55 -11.59
CA TRP A 901 -27.33 7.49 -12.57
C TRP A 901 -26.38 6.44 -12.00
N SER A 902 -26.42 5.22 -12.52
CA SER A 902 -25.33 4.24 -12.40
C SER A 902 -24.15 4.65 -13.30
N ALA A 903 -22.95 4.12 -13.02
CA ALA A 903 -21.79 4.34 -13.89
C ALA A 903 -22.05 3.89 -15.35
N ASP A 904 -22.86 2.85 -15.50
CA ASP A 904 -23.25 2.24 -16.76
C ASP A 904 -24.23 3.13 -17.55
N GLU A 905 -25.22 3.71 -16.88
CA GLU A 905 -26.11 4.73 -17.46
C GLU A 905 -25.37 6.03 -17.78
N LEU A 906 -24.49 6.49 -16.88
CA LEU A 906 -23.65 7.66 -17.10
C LEU A 906 -22.87 7.51 -18.40
N ALA A 907 -22.32 6.33 -18.65
CA ALA A 907 -21.52 6.06 -19.82
C ALA A 907 -22.36 6.07 -21.12
N ASP A 908 -23.61 5.58 -21.10
CA ASP A 908 -24.51 5.58 -22.26
C ASP A 908 -25.14 6.95 -22.54
N ARG A 909 -25.54 7.67 -21.49
CA ARG A 909 -26.18 9.00 -21.59
C ARG A 909 -25.21 10.12 -21.98
N THR A 910 -23.90 9.86 -21.93
CA THR A 910 -22.84 10.85 -22.21
C THR A 910 -21.98 10.47 -23.41
N ILE A 911 -22.52 9.68 -24.35
CA ILE A 911 -21.81 9.41 -25.60
C ILE A 911 -21.77 10.70 -26.45
N PRO A 912 -20.59 11.17 -26.88
CA PRO A 912 -20.49 12.36 -27.71
C PRO A 912 -21.03 12.14 -29.12
N SER A 913 -21.80 13.09 -29.64
CA SER A 913 -22.29 13.07 -31.03
C SER A 913 -21.25 13.50 -32.05
N ALA A 914 -20.02 13.85 -31.66
CA ALA A 914 -18.96 14.37 -32.53
C ALA A 914 -19.39 15.58 -33.41
N GLY A 915 -20.37 16.36 -32.95
CA GLY A 915 -20.94 17.52 -33.65
C GLY A 915 -22.01 17.19 -34.69
N PHE A 916 -22.41 15.91 -34.83
CA PHE A 916 -23.56 15.53 -35.63
C PHE A 916 -24.87 15.91 -34.91
N ASP A 917 -25.85 16.35 -35.69
CA ASP A 917 -27.23 16.55 -35.24
C ASP A 917 -27.99 15.22 -35.10
N GLU A 918 -29.25 15.29 -34.68
CA GLU A 918 -30.12 14.11 -34.49
C GLU A 918 -30.37 13.33 -35.79
N GLN A 919 -30.16 13.94 -36.96
CA GLN A 919 -30.28 13.31 -38.27
C GLN A 919 -28.95 12.73 -38.76
N GLY A 920 -27.89 12.77 -37.94
CA GLY A 920 -26.57 12.27 -38.30
C GLY A 920 -25.84 13.18 -39.30
N VAL A 921 -26.16 14.48 -39.33
CA VAL A 921 -25.56 15.47 -40.23
C VAL A 921 -24.68 16.45 -39.45
N LEU A 922 -23.45 16.64 -39.92
CA LEU A 922 -22.56 17.70 -39.45
C LEU A 922 -22.67 18.90 -40.39
N ASN A 923 -23.20 20.01 -39.88
CA ASN A 923 -23.37 21.25 -40.63
C ASN A 923 -22.14 22.17 -40.45
N LEU A 924 -21.55 22.61 -41.56
CA LEU A 924 -20.33 23.44 -41.59
C LEU A 924 -20.59 24.71 -42.40
N GLN A 925 -20.83 25.82 -41.70
CA GLN A 925 -21.04 27.12 -42.35
C GLN A 925 -19.72 27.66 -42.89
N TYR A 926 -19.59 27.75 -44.23
CA TYR A 926 -18.35 28.15 -44.92
C TYR A 926 -18.58 29.42 -45.76
N GLY A 927 -18.62 30.57 -45.06
CA GLY A 927 -19.09 31.83 -45.64
C GLY A 927 -20.61 31.80 -45.83
N GLU A 928 -21.10 32.07 -47.04
CA GLU A 928 -22.52 31.94 -47.40
C GLU A 928 -22.92 30.50 -47.79
N ARG A 929 -21.95 29.58 -47.90
CA ARG A 929 -22.16 28.21 -48.38
C ARG A 929 -22.22 27.24 -47.20
N LEU A 930 -23.19 26.32 -47.23
CA LEU A 930 -23.29 25.25 -46.24
C LEU A 930 -22.68 23.96 -46.79
N PHE A 931 -21.67 23.44 -46.12
CA PHE A 931 -21.16 22.08 -46.36
C PHE A 931 -21.76 21.15 -45.31
N THR A 932 -22.10 19.93 -45.72
CA THR A 932 -22.62 18.91 -44.83
C THR A 932 -21.69 17.71 -44.81
N ALA A 933 -21.62 17.00 -43.69
CA ALA A 933 -20.94 15.71 -43.64
C ALA A 933 -21.78 14.64 -42.95
N ARG A 934 -21.63 13.39 -43.40
CA ARG A 934 -22.31 12.20 -42.87
C ARG A 934 -21.35 11.04 -42.72
N LEU A 935 -21.73 10.04 -41.94
CA LEU A 935 -21.01 8.77 -41.83
C LEU A 935 -21.28 7.88 -43.06
N ASP A 936 -20.22 7.36 -43.67
CA ASP A 936 -20.31 6.36 -44.74
C ASP A 936 -20.41 4.93 -44.19
N GLY A 937 -20.63 3.95 -45.07
CA GLY A 937 -20.67 2.52 -44.72
C GLY A 937 -19.35 1.95 -44.19
N ALA A 938 -18.26 2.72 -44.18
CA ALA A 938 -16.97 2.38 -43.58
C ALA A 938 -16.71 3.15 -42.26
N LEU A 939 -17.73 3.81 -41.70
CA LEU A 939 -17.66 4.65 -40.50
C LEU A 939 -16.70 5.85 -40.65
N LYS A 940 -16.56 6.38 -41.86
CA LYS A 940 -15.76 7.58 -42.16
C LYS A 940 -16.66 8.76 -42.51
N LEU A 941 -16.14 9.95 -42.26
CA LEU A 941 -16.84 11.21 -42.52
C LEU A 941 -16.74 11.57 -44.01
N GLU A 942 -17.85 11.46 -44.73
CA GLU A 942 -18.04 11.88 -46.12
C GLU A 942 -18.53 13.33 -46.17
N LEU A 943 -17.77 14.23 -46.80
CA LEU A 943 -18.10 15.66 -46.92
C LEU A 943 -18.81 15.91 -48.25
N ARG A 944 -19.86 16.73 -48.22
CA ARG A 944 -20.69 17.11 -49.37
C ARG A 944 -20.76 18.62 -49.53
N ASN A 945 -20.76 19.07 -50.77
CA ASN A 945 -20.91 20.47 -51.12
C ASN A 945 -22.40 20.89 -51.13
N PRO A 946 -22.72 22.18 -51.33
CA PRO A 946 -24.12 22.64 -51.44
C PRO A 946 -24.94 22.00 -52.56
N ASP A 947 -24.29 21.42 -53.58
CA ASP A 947 -24.94 20.69 -54.68
C ASP A 947 -25.11 19.18 -54.39
N ASP A 948 -24.94 18.77 -53.14
CA ASP A 948 -24.97 17.37 -52.66
C ASP A 948 -23.92 16.44 -53.31
N LYS A 949 -22.84 17.01 -53.85
CA LYS A 949 -21.71 16.25 -54.41
C LYS A 949 -20.63 15.98 -53.36
N VAL A 950 -20.14 14.75 -53.32
CA VAL A 950 -19.04 14.33 -52.44
C VAL A 950 -17.73 15.04 -52.80
N VAL A 951 -17.09 15.65 -51.81
CA VAL A 951 -15.83 16.39 -51.93
C VAL A 951 -14.78 15.86 -50.94
N LYS A 952 -13.50 15.88 -51.34
CA LYS A 952 -12.40 15.33 -50.51
C LYS A 952 -11.99 16.24 -49.35
N ALA A 953 -12.17 17.56 -49.49
CA ALA A 953 -11.81 18.57 -48.50
C ALA A 953 -12.63 19.85 -48.71
N LEU A 954 -12.67 20.71 -47.68
CA LEU A 954 -13.20 22.07 -47.81
C LEU A 954 -12.33 22.85 -48.83
N PRO A 955 -12.93 23.61 -49.77
CA PRO A 955 -12.20 24.35 -50.80
C PRO A 955 -11.48 25.58 -50.25
N GLU A 956 -10.59 26.18 -51.04
CA GLU A 956 -9.96 27.45 -50.68
C GLU A 956 -11.01 28.56 -50.44
N PRO A 957 -10.80 29.43 -49.42
CA PRO A 957 -11.65 30.60 -49.16
C PRO A 957 -11.81 31.51 -50.38
N ARG A 958 -13.03 31.98 -50.63
CA ARG A 958 -13.27 33.07 -51.59
C ARG A 958 -13.04 34.42 -50.92
N LYS A 959 -12.75 35.46 -51.70
CA LYS A 959 -12.61 36.85 -51.19
C LYS A 959 -13.87 37.39 -50.49
N SER A 960 -15.04 36.81 -50.75
CA SER A 960 -16.33 37.18 -50.16
C SER A 960 -16.70 36.36 -48.92
N ASP A 961 -15.94 35.32 -48.56
CA ASP A 961 -16.26 34.48 -47.41
C ASP A 961 -15.76 35.14 -46.12
N ASP A 962 -16.56 35.08 -45.04
CA ASP A 962 -16.16 35.57 -43.72
C ASP A 962 -14.98 34.74 -43.16
N PRO A 963 -13.80 35.35 -42.89
CA PRO A 963 -12.65 34.66 -42.33
C PRO A 963 -12.91 33.97 -40.99
N ALA A 964 -13.80 34.50 -40.15
CA ALA A 964 -14.13 33.91 -38.86
C ALA A 964 -14.89 32.59 -39.03
N LEU A 965 -15.94 32.57 -39.86
CA LEU A 965 -16.73 31.37 -40.17
C LEU A 965 -15.87 30.28 -40.86
N ILE A 966 -14.94 30.67 -41.74
CA ILE A 966 -13.99 29.73 -42.35
C ILE A 966 -13.13 29.04 -41.30
N LYS A 967 -12.57 29.83 -40.37
CA LYS A 967 -11.70 29.31 -39.31
C LYS A 967 -12.50 28.37 -38.39
N GLU A 968 -13.72 28.75 -38.05
CA GLU A 968 -14.65 27.95 -37.24
C GLU A 968 -14.97 26.62 -37.92
N ALA A 969 -15.44 26.63 -39.18
CA ALA A 969 -15.78 25.43 -39.92
C ALA A 969 -14.59 24.47 -40.12
N LYS A 970 -13.38 25.01 -40.40
CA LYS A 970 -12.16 24.18 -40.48
C LYS A 970 -11.81 23.55 -39.13
N THR A 971 -12.00 24.29 -38.04
CA THR A 971 -11.75 23.81 -36.67
C THR A 971 -12.76 22.73 -36.31
N GLN A 972 -14.06 22.97 -36.51
CA GLN A 972 -15.14 22.03 -36.26
C GLN A 972 -14.94 20.72 -37.03
N LEU A 973 -14.66 20.79 -38.34
CA LEU A 973 -14.41 19.58 -39.16
C LEU A 973 -13.22 18.76 -38.64
N SER A 974 -12.13 19.42 -38.22
CA SER A 974 -10.95 18.75 -37.66
C SER A 974 -11.26 18.11 -36.31
N THR A 975 -12.00 18.81 -35.44
CA THR A 975 -12.41 18.33 -34.12
C THR A 975 -13.36 17.13 -34.26
N SER A 976 -14.43 17.24 -35.04
CA SER A 976 -15.39 16.17 -35.31
C SER A 976 -14.73 14.90 -35.86
N LYS A 977 -13.75 15.01 -36.77
CA LYS A 977 -13.01 13.82 -37.28
C LYS A 977 -12.24 13.07 -36.19
N LYS A 978 -11.62 13.81 -35.25
CA LYS A 978 -10.87 13.20 -34.14
C LYS A 978 -11.81 12.58 -33.12
N GLU A 979 -12.85 13.32 -32.73
CA GLU A 979 -13.88 12.85 -31.81
C GLU A 979 -14.59 11.60 -32.34
N LEU A 980 -15.01 11.61 -33.61
CA LEU A 980 -15.67 10.47 -34.24
C LEU A 980 -14.84 9.19 -34.15
N LYS A 981 -13.54 9.26 -34.47
CA LYS A 981 -12.63 8.11 -34.35
C LYS A 981 -12.57 7.58 -32.92
N GLN A 982 -12.46 8.48 -31.93
CA GLN A 982 -12.42 8.11 -30.51
C GLN A 982 -13.73 7.49 -30.04
N VAL A 983 -14.88 8.06 -30.43
CA VAL A 983 -16.21 7.53 -30.09
C VAL A 983 -16.38 6.12 -30.65
N ILE A 984 -16.04 5.89 -31.93
CA ILE A 984 -16.15 4.56 -32.54
C ILE A 984 -15.29 3.52 -31.80
N GLU A 985 -14.02 3.86 -31.54
CA GLU A 985 -13.08 2.96 -30.84
C GLU A 985 -13.58 2.61 -29.43
N LEU A 986 -13.96 3.63 -28.65
CA LEU A 986 -14.43 3.47 -27.28
C LEU A 986 -15.75 2.69 -27.21
N GLN A 987 -16.73 3.04 -28.02
CA GLN A 987 -18.05 2.40 -28.00
C GLN A 987 -18.01 0.98 -28.54
N THR A 988 -17.16 0.69 -29.52
CA THR A 988 -16.91 -0.71 -29.95
C THR A 988 -16.41 -1.55 -28.78
N GLN A 989 -15.41 -1.05 -28.06
CA GLN A 989 -14.80 -1.75 -26.95
C GLN A 989 -15.78 -1.88 -25.75
N ARG A 990 -16.70 -0.93 -25.56
CA ARG A 990 -17.73 -0.97 -24.52
C ARG A 990 -18.86 -1.94 -24.84
N LEU A 991 -19.37 -1.93 -26.08
CA LEU A 991 -20.38 -2.89 -26.53
C LEU A 991 -19.86 -4.33 -26.43
N TYR A 992 -18.59 -4.57 -26.74
CA TYR A 992 -17.96 -5.88 -26.52
C TYR A 992 -17.96 -6.30 -25.04
N GLU A 993 -17.54 -5.41 -24.13
CA GLU A 993 -17.57 -5.73 -22.69
C GLU A 993 -18.98 -5.92 -22.16
N ALA A 994 -19.94 -5.13 -22.62
CA ALA A 994 -21.34 -5.26 -22.25
C ALA A 994 -21.95 -6.58 -22.75
N MET A 995 -21.50 -7.09 -23.91
CA MET A 995 -21.81 -8.44 -24.38
C MET A 995 -21.23 -9.49 -23.43
N CYS A 996 -19.94 -9.42 -23.09
CA CYS A 996 -19.31 -10.35 -22.15
C CYS A 996 -19.98 -10.34 -20.77
N ALA A 997 -20.40 -9.16 -20.31
CA ALA A 997 -21.10 -8.98 -19.04
C ALA A 997 -22.60 -9.29 -19.09
N GLU A 998 -23.11 -9.72 -20.24
CA GLU A 998 -24.52 -10.03 -20.48
C GLU A 998 -25.47 -8.89 -20.04
N ARG A 999 -25.01 -7.65 -20.27
CA ARG A 999 -25.72 -6.44 -19.82
C ARG A 999 -27.11 -6.34 -20.43
N LEU A 1000 -28.07 -5.95 -19.60
CA LEU A 1000 -29.46 -5.70 -19.98
C LEU A 1000 -29.73 -4.20 -19.99
N TRP A 1001 -30.31 -3.71 -21.08
CA TRP A 1001 -30.84 -2.36 -21.19
C TRP A 1001 -32.38 -2.39 -21.18
N PRO A 1002 -33.05 -1.45 -20.52
CA PRO A 1002 -34.44 -1.14 -20.87
C PRO A 1002 -34.55 -0.82 -22.37
N ALA A 1003 -35.53 -1.41 -23.07
CA ALA A 1003 -35.68 -1.24 -24.51
C ALA A 1003 -35.78 0.24 -24.93
N GLY A 1004 -36.47 1.06 -24.13
CA GLY A 1004 -36.57 2.51 -24.36
C GLY A 1004 -35.23 3.24 -24.26
N GLU A 1005 -34.39 2.90 -23.28
CA GLU A 1005 -33.05 3.51 -23.14
C GLU A 1005 -32.09 3.05 -24.23
N TRP A 1006 -32.14 1.77 -24.60
CA TRP A 1006 -31.39 1.25 -25.73
C TRP A 1006 -31.75 1.99 -27.03
N ARG A 1007 -33.05 2.22 -27.24
CA ARG A 1007 -33.56 2.96 -28.40
C ARG A 1007 -33.10 4.41 -28.39
N GLU A 1008 -33.22 5.09 -27.25
CA GLU A 1008 -32.86 6.51 -27.09
C GLU A 1008 -31.35 6.75 -27.21
N TYR A 1009 -30.53 6.01 -26.45
CA TYR A 1009 -29.10 6.33 -26.30
C TYR A 1009 -28.18 5.55 -27.24
N LEU A 1010 -28.63 4.44 -27.84
CA LEU A 1010 -27.81 3.63 -28.74
C LEU A 1010 -28.38 3.63 -30.16
N GLN A 1011 -29.64 3.22 -30.36
CA GLN A 1011 -30.23 3.08 -31.70
C GLN A 1011 -30.43 4.43 -32.41
N ARG A 1012 -30.88 5.47 -31.69
CA ARG A 1012 -31.10 6.82 -32.24
C ARG A 1012 -29.88 7.73 -32.17
N HIS A 1013 -28.79 7.29 -31.55
CA HIS A 1013 -27.59 8.11 -31.43
C HIS A 1013 -26.90 8.26 -32.79
N PRO A 1014 -26.55 9.49 -33.23
CA PRO A 1014 -26.12 9.78 -34.60
C PRO A 1014 -24.82 9.07 -35.03
N VAL A 1015 -24.00 8.63 -34.08
CA VAL A 1015 -22.78 7.86 -34.36
C VAL A 1015 -22.94 6.38 -34.01
N VAL A 1016 -23.67 6.05 -32.94
CA VAL A 1016 -23.67 4.69 -32.35
C VAL A 1016 -24.69 3.80 -33.04
N THR A 1017 -25.73 4.38 -33.66
CA THR A 1017 -26.66 3.68 -34.54
C THR A 1017 -25.93 2.81 -35.57
N HIS A 1018 -24.86 3.33 -36.17
CA HIS A 1018 -24.05 2.61 -37.17
C HIS A 1018 -23.21 1.46 -36.60
N LEU A 1019 -22.97 1.44 -35.29
CA LEU A 1019 -22.32 0.33 -34.59
C LEU A 1019 -23.36 -0.73 -34.21
N VAL A 1020 -24.51 -0.27 -33.71
CA VAL A 1020 -25.67 -1.07 -33.30
C VAL A 1020 -26.24 -1.87 -34.49
N GLN A 1021 -26.28 -1.28 -35.68
CA GLN A 1021 -26.68 -1.93 -36.95
C GLN A 1021 -25.78 -3.13 -37.36
N ARG A 1022 -24.56 -3.20 -36.83
CA ARG A 1022 -23.56 -4.26 -37.12
C ARG A 1022 -23.56 -5.37 -36.08
N LEU A 1023 -24.59 -5.41 -35.24
CA LEU A 1023 -24.71 -6.33 -34.11
C LEU A 1023 -26.09 -6.99 -34.12
N VAL A 1024 -26.15 -8.23 -33.66
CA VAL A 1024 -27.40 -8.94 -33.35
C VAL A 1024 -27.74 -8.70 -31.89
N TRP A 1025 -29.00 -8.38 -31.64
CA TRP A 1025 -29.56 -8.11 -30.33
C TRP A 1025 -30.62 -9.15 -29.99
N ALA A 1026 -30.94 -9.27 -28.70
CA ALA A 1026 -31.97 -10.15 -28.20
C ALA A 1026 -32.90 -9.39 -27.25
N GLU A 1027 -34.20 -9.41 -27.53
CA GLU A 1027 -35.23 -9.07 -26.55
C GLU A 1027 -35.39 -10.27 -25.61
N VAL A 1028 -35.40 -10.00 -24.31
CA VAL A 1028 -35.60 -11.02 -23.28
C VAL A 1028 -37.08 -11.03 -22.88
N ALA A 1029 -37.76 -12.15 -23.13
CA ALA A 1029 -39.14 -12.37 -22.71
C ALA A 1029 -39.24 -12.66 -21.20
N GLU A 1030 -40.46 -12.61 -20.64
CA GLU A 1030 -40.69 -12.85 -19.20
C GLU A 1030 -40.27 -14.26 -18.73
N ASP A 1031 -40.33 -15.25 -19.62
CA ASP A 1031 -39.91 -16.63 -19.38
C ASP A 1031 -38.41 -16.88 -19.65
N GLY A 1032 -37.67 -15.84 -20.03
CA GLY A 1032 -36.25 -15.89 -20.37
C GLY A 1032 -35.95 -16.30 -21.82
N ALA A 1033 -36.96 -16.55 -22.65
CA ALA A 1033 -36.76 -16.81 -24.08
C ALA A 1033 -36.20 -15.57 -24.80
N LEU A 1034 -35.38 -15.80 -25.82
CA LEU A 1034 -34.71 -14.74 -26.58
C LEU A 1034 -35.33 -14.59 -27.97
N ARG A 1035 -35.79 -13.37 -28.28
CA ARG A 1035 -36.15 -12.99 -29.64
C ARG A 1035 -35.02 -12.19 -30.26
N LEU A 1036 -34.35 -12.77 -31.24
CA LEU A 1036 -33.17 -12.18 -31.90
C LEU A 1036 -33.58 -11.21 -33.00
N PHE A 1037 -32.85 -10.10 -33.14
CA PHE A 1037 -33.08 -9.10 -34.19
C PHE A 1037 -31.83 -8.30 -34.53
N ARG A 1038 -31.83 -7.61 -35.68
CA ARG A 1038 -30.80 -6.66 -36.11
C ARG A 1038 -31.44 -5.35 -36.58
N PRO A 1039 -30.91 -4.17 -36.18
CA PRO A 1039 -31.31 -2.88 -36.75
C PRO A 1039 -30.79 -2.69 -38.18
N THR A 1040 -31.63 -2.21 -39.09
CA THR A 1040 -31.31 -1.87 -40.49
C THR A 1040 -30.86 -0.41 -40.66
N GLU A 1041 -30.42 -0.02 -41.87
CA GLU A 1041 -29.94 1.35 -42.16
C GLU A 1041 -31.02 2.44 -42.01
N ASP A 1042 -32.29 2.09 -42.22
CA ASP A 1042 -33.45 2.96 -42.04
C ASP A 1042 -34.02 2.93 -40.60
N GLY A 1043 -33.45 2.09 -39.73
CA GLY A 1043 -33.78 2.03 -38.31
C GLY A 1043 -34.84 1.00 -37.94
N SER A 1044 -35.45 0.30 -38.90
CA SER A 1044 -36.31 -0.86 -38.63
C SER A 1044 -35.53 -2.01 -37.98
N LEU A 1045 -36.23 -2.88 -37.28
CA LEU A 1045 -35.64 -4.06 -36.65
C LEU A 1045 -36.13 -5.29 -37.38
N ILE A 1046 -35.23 -6.16 -37.83
CA ILE A 1046 -35.58 -7.38 -38.56
C ILE A 1046 -35.06 -8.61 -37.84
N ASP A 1047 -35.77 -9.72 -37.92
CA ASP A 1047 -35.30 -11.03 -37.46
C ASP A 1047 -34.58 -11.82 -38.57
N LEU A 1048 -34.39 -13.13 -38.38
CA LEU A 1048 -33.70 -14.00 -39.34
C LEU A 1048 -34.46 -14.20 -40.65
N ASP A 1049 -35.79 -14.09 -40.61
CA ASP A 1049 -36.68 -14.30 -41.75
C ASP A 1049 -36.97 -12.97 -42.48
N ASP A 1050 -36.26 -11.90 -42.10
CA ASP A 1050 -36.45 -10.51 -42.55
C ASP A 1050 -37.82 -9.91 -42.18
N ASP A 1051 -38.50 -10.49 -41.19
CA ASP A 1051 -39.76 -9.96 -40.65
C ASP A 1051 -39.49 -8.81 -39.66
N GLU A 1052 -40.36 -7.78 -39.68
CA GLU A 1052 -40.22 -6.61 -38.82
C GLU A 1052 -40.54 -6.93 -37.35
N VAL A 1053 -39.67 -6.50 -36.45
CA VAL A 1053 -39.74 -6.74 -35.01
C VAL A 1053 -40.09 -5.45 -34.27
N GLU A 1054 -41.24 -5.41 -33.61
CA GLU A 1054 -41.56 -4.34 -32.65
C GLU A 1054 -41.13 -4.75 -31.23
N LEU A 1055 -40.38 -3.87 -30.56
CA LEU A 1055 -39.98 -4.06 -29.16
C LEU A 1055 -40.97 -3.42 -28.21
N ASP A 1056 -41.28 -4.12 -27.13
CA ASP A 1056 -41.99 -3.57 -25.98
C ASP A 1056 -41.04 -2.70 -25.16
N GLU A 1057 -41.37 -1.42 -24.98
CA GLU A 1057 -40.54 -0.45 -24.26
C GLU A 1057 -40.25 -0.85 -22.80
N THR A 1058 -41.08 -1.70 -22.21
CA THR A 1058 -40.92 -2.19 -20.84
C THR A 1058 -39.96 -3.37 -20.72
N ARG A 1059 -39.69 -4.08 -21.84
CA ARG A 1059 -38.81 -5.25 -21.87
C ARG A 1059 -37.33 -4.87 -21.83
N ARG A 1060 -36.49 -5.88 -21.66
CA ARG A 1060 -35.03 -5.75 -21.62
C ARG A 1060 -34.42 -6.28 -22.92
N VAL A 1061 -33.40 -5.58 -23.38
CA VAL A 1061 -32.61 -5.93 -24.57
C VAL A 1061 -31.18 -6.21 -24.14
N ARG A 1062 -30.54 -7.18 -24.78
CA ARG A 1062 -29.10 -7.48 -24.62
C ARG A 1062 -28.46 -7.77 -25.97
N LEU A 1063 -27.12 -7.81 -26.00
CA LEU A 1063 -26.40 -8.33 -27.17
C LEU A 1063 -26.55 -9.85 -27.24
N ALA A 1064 -26.84 -10.35 -28.43
CA ALA A 1064 -26.91 -11.78 -28.68
C ALA A 1064 -25.50 -12.39 -28.82
N HIS A 1065 -25.38 -13.68 -28.51
CA HIS A 1065 -24.11 -14.39 -28.58
C HIS A 1065 -24.32 -15.90 -28.81
N ALA A 1066 -23.36 -16.57 -29.46
CA ALA A 1066 -23.44 -18.00 -29.78
C ALA A 1066 -23.56 -18.92 -28.54
N ALA A 1067 -23.07 -18.47 -27.38
CA ALA A 1067 -23.21 -19.18 -26.11
C ALA A 1067 -24.66 -19.21 -25.56
N LEU A 1068 -25.55 -18.39 -26.11
CA LEU A 1068 -26.92 -18.18 -25.62
C LEU A 1068 -27.99 -18.73 -26.57
N VAL A 1069 -27.58 -19.26 -27.72
CA VAL A 1069 -28.45 -19.78 -28.78
C VAL A 1069 -27.92 -21.13 -29.26
N ASP A 1070 -28.73 -21.89 -29.99
CA ASP A 1070 -28.25 -23.13 -30.61
C ASP A 1070 -27.31 -22.85 -31.80
N ALA A 1071 -26.53 -23.86 -32.18
CA ALA A 1071 -25.51 -23.75 -33.20
C ALA A 1071 -26.06 -23.45 -34.61
N ASP A 1072 -27.30 -23.85 -34.91
CA ASP A 1072 -27.91 -23.61 -36.22
C ASP A 1072 -28.39 -22.15 -36.34
N THR A 1073 -28.99 -21.61 -35.27
CA THR A 1073 -29.32 -20.19 -35.15
C THR A 1073 -28.07 -19.29 -35.27
N ALA A 1074 -26.97 -19.64 -34.61
CA ALA A 1074 -25.71 -18.89 -34.72
C ALA A 1074 -25.14 -18.89 -36.16
N LYS A 1075 -25.21 -20.03 -36.85
CA LYS A 1075 -24.81 -20.13 -38.27
C LYS A 1075 -25.72 -19.31 -39.18
N ALA A 1076 -27.03 -19.34 -38.95
CA ALA A 1076 -28.01 -18.58 -39.73
C ALA A 1076 -27.73 -17.06 -39.66
N TRP A 1077 -27.50 -16.50 -38.47
CA TRP A 1077 -27.12 -15.10 -38.32
C TRP A 1077 -25.78 -14.75 -38.97
N THR A 1078 -24.82 -15.68 -38.97
CA THR A 1078 -23.53 -15.51 -39.66
C THR A 1078 -23.72 -15.43 -41.19
N ALA A 1079 -24.63 -16.25 -41.73
CA ALA A 1079 -25.02 -16.19 -43.14
C ALA A 1079 -25.76 -14.88 -43.47
N HIS A 1080 -26.70 -14.46 -42.61
CA HIS A 1080 -27.45 -13.21 -42.74
C HIS A 1080 -26.53 -12.00 -42.90
N PHE A 1081 -25.53 -11.81 -42.03
CA PHE A 1081 -24.55 -10.72 -42.17
C PHE A 1081 -23.81 -10.73 -43.51
N LYS A 1082 -23.48 -11.93 -44.02
CA LYS A 1082 -22.78 -12.09 -45.30
C LYS A 1082 -23.67 -11.73 -46.48
N ASP A 1083 -24.94 -12.13 -46.46
CA ASP A 1083 -25.91 -11.86 -47.52
C ASP A 1083 -26.21 -10.36 -47.62
N TYR A 1084 -26.36 -9.69 -46.47
CA TYR A 1084 -26.54 -8.25 -46.37
C TYR A 1084 -25.23 -7.44 -46.54
N LYS A 1085 -24.07 -8.10 -46.71
CA LYS A 1085 -22.73 -7.47 -46.82
C LYS A 1085 -22.39 -6.55 -45.64
N VAL A 1086 -22.97 -6.81 -44.47
CA VAL A 1086 -22.71 -6.09 -43.25
C VAL A 1086 -21.54 -6.75 -42.54
N LYS A 1087 -20.43 -6.02 -42.37
CA LYS A 1087 -19.31 -6.50 -41.56
C LYS A 1087 -19.68 -6.37 -40.08
N PRO A 1088 -19.74 -7.48 -39.31
CA PRO A 1088 -20.02 -7.44 -37.88
C PRO A 1088 -18.98 -6.60 -37.15
N LEU A 1089 -19.41 -5.96 -36.06
CA LEU A 1089 -18.51 -5.12 -35.26
C LEU A 1089 -17.45 -5.95 -34.52
N PHE A 1090 -17.87 -7.10 -33.99
CA PHE A 1090 -17.03 -8.15 -33.41
C PHE A 1090 -17.73 -9.52 -33.53
N ALA A 1091 -17.04 -10.59 -33.18
CA ALA A 1091 -17.49 -11.97 -33.42
C ALA A 1091 -18.54 -12.44 -32.39
N GLN A 1092 -19.83 -12.16 -32.61
CA GLN A 1092 -20.91 -12.58 -31.71
C GLN A 1092 -21.33 -14.04 -31.89
N MET A 1093 -21.31 -14.55 -33.13
CA MET A 1093 -21.97 -15.81 -33.50
C MET A 1093 -21.00 -16.96 -33.82
N SER A 1094 -19.72 -16.82 -33.48
CA SER A 1094 -18.69 -17.81 -33.79
C SER A 1094 -17.89 -18.32 -32.60
N ARG A 1095 -18.02 -17.69 -31.42
CA ARG A 1095 -17.27 -18.04 -30.21
C ARG A 1095 -18.16 -18.89 -29.30
N MET A 1096 -17.82 -20.17 -29.18
CA MET A 1096 -18.61 -21.17 -28.45
C MET A 1096 -18.06 -21.41 -27.05
N LEU A 1097 -18.92 -21.91 -26.16
CA LEU A 1097 -18.49 -22.43 -24.85
C LEU A 1097 -17.50 -23.59 -25.03
N PRO A 1098 -16.55 -23.77 -24.09
CA PRO A 1098 -15.68 -24.95 -24.08
C PRO A 1098 -16.51 -26.23 -23.97
N GLU A 1099 -16.17 -27.25 -24.77
CA GLU A 1099 -16.80 -28.56 -24.63
C GLU A 1099 -16.38 -29.19 -23.29
N PRO A 1100 -17.29 -29.80 -22.52
CA PRO A 1100 -16.93 -30.56 -21.33
C PRO A 1100 -16.20 -31.84 -21.76
N THR A 1101 -14.87 -31.76 -21.93
CA THR A 1101 -14.03 -32.91 -22.24
C THR A 1101 -13.82 -33.74 -20.98
N ALA A 1102 -14.73 -34.69 -20.75
CA ALA A 1102 -14.51 -35.79 -19.85
C ALA A 1102 -13.45 -36.76 -20.43
N SER A 1103 -12.15 -36.38 -20.44
CA SER A 1103 -11.00 -37.33 -20.40
C SER A 1103 -9.60 -36.76 -20.70
N GLU A 1104 -9.37 -35.44 -20.82
CA GLU A 1104 -8.00 -34.93 -21.09
C GLU A 1104 -7.53 -33.84 -20.11
N ALA A 1105 -8.01 -33.86 -18.86
CA ALA A 1105 -7.27 -33.21 -17.79
C ALA A 1105 -5.95 -34.00 -17.60
N PRO A 1106 -4.76 -33.38 -17.75
CA PRO A 1106 -3.54 -33.99 -17.23
C PRO A 1106 -3.80 -34.35 -15.76
N GLU A 1107 -3.34 -35.50 -15.28
CA GLU A 1107 -3.47 -35.99 -13.89
C GLU A 1107 -2.78 -35.09 -12.83
N GLN A 1108 -2.56 -33.81 -13.13
CA GLN A 1108 -1.90 -32.78 -12.34
C GLN A 1108 -2.77 -31.51 -12.15
N ASP A 1109 -4.09 -31.58 -12.33
CA ASP A 1109 -4.96 -30.43 -12.02
C ASP A 1109 -5.28 -30.39 -10.52
N GLU A 1110 -4.46 -29.66 -9.76
CA GLU A 1110 -4.65 -29.39 -8.33
C GLU A 1110 -5.79 -28.40 -8.03
N GLY A 1111 -6.48 -27.89 -9.07
CA GLY A 1111 -7.44 -26.78 -8.94
C GLY A 1111 -8.90 -27.15 -9.20
N ASN A 1112 -9.50 -28.04 -8.41
CA ASN A 1112 -10.96 -28.15 -8.08
C ASN A 1112 -12.05 -27.67 -9.11
N GLY A 1113 -11.82 -27.69 -10.42
CA GLY A 1113 -12.74 -27.13 -11.42
C GLY A 1113 -12.75 -25.60 -11.54
N GLU A 1114 -11.70 -24.91 -11.07
CA GLU A 1114 -11.59 -23.44 -11.05
C GLU A 1114 -10.83 -22.85 -12.27
N ARG A 1115 -10.27 -23.70 -13.14
CA ARG A 1115 -9.36 -23.27 -14.23
C ARG A 1115 -9.56 -24.11 -15.49
N ILE A 1116 -9.17 -23.57 -16.64
CA ILE A 1116 -9.11 -24.30 -17.92
C ILE A 1116 -7.64 -24.44 -18.35
N ALA A 1117 -7.18 -25.67 -18.56
CA ALA A 1117 -5.77 -25.98 -18.88
C ALA A 1117 -5.60 -26.93 -20.09
N ASP A 1118 -6.57 -26.99 -21.01
CA ASP A 1118 -6.56 -27.85 -22.20
C ASP A 1118 -5.45 -27.49 -23.22
N ARG A 1119 -4.74 -26.36 -23.03
CA ARG A 1119 -3.56 -25.95 -23.81
C ARG A 1119 -2.28 -25.86 -22.97
N LEU A 1120 -2.23 -26.50 -21.81
CA LEU A 1120 -1.02 -26.59 -20.99
C LEU A 1120 0.14 -27.18 -21.81
N GLY A 1121 1.28 -26.49 -21.83
CA GLY A 1121 2.49 -26.97 -22.50
C GLY A 1121 2.58 -26.67 -23.99
N TRP A 1122 1.68 -25.85 -24.53
CA TRP A 1122 1.80 -25.31 -25.88
C TRP A 1122 2.92 -24.27 -25.93
N LEU A 1123 3.96 -24.55 -26.72
CA LEU A 1123 5.23 -23.83 -26.68
C LEU A 1123 5.26 -22.68 -27.70
N SER A 1124 5.83 -21.55 -27.30
CA SER A 1124 6.06 -20.32 -28.08
C SER A 1124 7.30 -19.61 -27.53
N ASP A 1125 7.51 -18.35 -27.90
CA ASP A 1125 8.36 -17.39 -27.21
C ASP A 1125 7.55 -16.30 -26.48
N THR A 1126 8.17 -15.65 -25.49
CA THR A 1126 7.55 -14.61 -24.67
C THR A 1126 7.12 -13.37 -25.46
N PHE A 1127 7.82 -13.00 -26.54
CA PHE A 1127 7.49 -11.82 -27.33
C PHE A 1127 6.29 -12.05 -28.25
N THR A 1128 6.15 -13.25 -28.78
CA THR A 1128 4.97 -13.70 -29.54
C THR A 1128 3.74 -13.74 -28.64
N LEU A 1129 3.84 -14.37 -27.45
CA LEU A 1129 2.74 -14.39 -26.48
C LEU A 1129 2.33 -12.97 -26.05
N ARG A 1130 3.31 -12.13 -25.70
CA ARG A 1130 3.07 -10.71 -25.39
C ARG A 1130 2.34 -10.01 -26.54
N GLY A 1131 2.83 -10.16 -27.77
CA GLY A 1131 2.27 -9.52 -28.95
C GLY A 1131 0.81 -9.94 -29.20
N THR A 1132 0.51 -11.23 -29.08
CA THR A 1132 -0.83 -11.78 -29.25
C THR A 1132 -1.78 -11.34 -28.14
N LEU A 1133 -1.39 -11.52 -26.87
CA LEU A 1133 -2.21 -11.17 -25.71
C LEU A 1133 -2.46 -9.65 -25.61
N THR A 1134 -1.46 -8.82 -25.93
CA THR A 1134 -1.62 -7.35 -25.98
C THR A 1134 -2.60 -6.93 -27.07
N LYS A 1135 -2.59 -7.59 -28.25
CA LYS A 1135 -3.58 -7.34 -29.32
C LYS A 1135 -4.99 -7.74 -28.92
N LEU A 1136 -5.14 -8.76 -28.07
CA LEU A 1136 -6.42 -9.21 -27.49
C LEU A 1136 -6.86 -8.35 -26.28
N GLY A 1137 -6.05 -7.36 -25.87
CA GLY A 1137 -6.36 -6.41 -24.82
C GLY A 1137 -5.93 -6.83 -23.42
N TYR A 1138 -5.12 -7.89 -23.28
CA TYR A 1138 -4.54 -8.29 -22.00
C TYR A 1138 -3.33 -7.43 -21.65
N GLN A 1139 -3.08 -7.28 -20.36
CA GLN A 1139 -2.01 -6.49 -19.76
C GLN A 1139 -1.10 -7.40 -18.93
N ARG A 1140 0.16 -7.02 -18.81
CA ARG A 1140 1.14 -7.78 -18.02
C ARG A 1140 0.82 -7.70 -16.52
N ALA A 1141 0.90 -8.81 -15.80
CA ALA A 1141 0.85 -8.84 -14.34
C ALA A 1141 1.97 -8.01 -13.69
N ALA A 1142 1.77 -7.56 -12.46
CA ALA A 1142 2.87 -6.97 -11.68
C ALA A 1142 3.97 -8.03 -11.48
N ALA A 1143 5.23 -7.59 -11.44
CA ALA A 1143 6.32 -8.51 -11.15
C ALA A 1143 6.37 -8.76 -9.63
N GLU A 1144 6.59 -10.01 -9.26
CA GLU A 1144 6.77 -10.44 -7.87
C GLU A 1144 8.21 -10.20 -7.39
N ASP A 1145 8.52 -10.68 -6.17
CA ASP A 1145 9.87 -10.65 -5.62
C ASP A 1145 10.85 -11.35 -6.57
N GLY A 1146 11.89 -10.62 -6.99
CA GLY A 1146 12.86 -11.10 -7.99
C GLY A 1146 12.58 -10.64 -9.43
N GLY A 1147 11.54 -9.83 -9.67
CA GLY A 1147 11.28 -9.22 -10.97
C GLY A 1147 10.66 -10.15 -12.00
N PHE A 1148 9.96 -11.21 -11.56
CA PHE A 1148 9.34 -12.23 -12.41
C PHE A 1148 7.82 -12.07 -12.49
N PHE A 1149 7.20 -12.42 -13.62
CA PHE A 1149 5.74 -12.48 -13.79
C PHE A 1149 5.37 -13.67 -14.67
N ASP A 1150 4.18 -14.25 -14.47
CA ASP A 1150 3.77 -15.53 -15.07
C ASP A 1150 2.40 -15.50 -15.77
N HIS A 1151 1.72 -14.36 -15.80
CA HIS A 1151 0.43 -14.24 -16.48
C HIS A 1151 0.20 -12.85 -17.08
N TYR A 1152 -0.74 -12.83 -18.02
CA TYR A 1152 -1.36 -11.61 -18.52
C TYR A 1152 -2.83 -11.60 -18.11
N PHE A 1153 -3.36 -10.43 -17.78
CA PHE A 1153 -4.72 -10.29 -17.31
C PHE A 1153 -5.52 -9.23 -18.06
N LYS A 1154 -6.85 -9.39 -18.08
CA LYS A 1154 -7.81 -8.45 -18.64
C LYS A 1154 -8.92 -8.21 -17.61
N GLU A 1155 -9.27 -6.95 -17.37
CA GLU A 1155 -10.22 -6.56 -16.33
C GLU A 1155 -11.61 -6.28 -16.92
N PHE A 1156 -12.66 -6.77 -16.26
CA PHE A 1156 -14.07 -6.52 -16.56
C PHE A 1156 -14.69 -5.80 -15.37
N SER A 1157 -14.56 -4.47 -15.34
CA SER A 1157 -14.88 -3.64 -14.17
C SER A 1157 -16.36 -3.70 -13.77
N SER A 1158 -17.28 -3.81 -14.75
CA SER A 1158 -18.72 -3.96 -14.50
C SER A 1158 -19.09 -5.26 -13.78
N LEU A 1159 -18.27 -6.30 -13.93
CA LEU A 1159 -18.44 -7.59 -13.24
C LEU A 1159 -17.61 -7.68 -11.96
N GLY A 1160 -16.69 -6.74 -11.72
CA GLY A 1160 -15.70 -6.85 -10.65
C GLY A 1160 -14.75 -8.04 -10.81
N LEU A 1161 -14.51 -8.47 -12.05
CA LEU A 1161 -13.72 -9.66 -12.40
C LEU A 1161 -12.43 -9.32 -13.15
N ARG A 1162 -11.43 -10.18 -12.96
CA ARG A 1162 -10.19 -10.22 -13.74
C ARG A 1162 -10.06 -11.60 -14.38
N VAL A 1163 -9.70 -11.63 -15.66
CA VAL A 1163 -9.43 -12.84 -16.43
C VAL A 1163 -7.92 -12.97 -16.60
N CYS A 1164 -7.35 -14.11 -16.24
CA CYS A 1164 -5.91 -14.37 -16.26
C CYS A 1164 -5.58 -15.49 -17.25
N ILE A 1165 -4.63 -15.23 -18.16
CA ILE A 1165 -4.01 -16.25 -19.01
C ILE A 1165 -2.56 -16.43 -18.55
N GLY A 1166 -2.28 -17.60 -17.99
CA GLY A 1166 -0.97 -17.98 -17.48
C GLY A 1166 -0.04 -18.54 -18.55
N PHE A 1167 1.26 -18.35 -18.33
CA PHE A 1167 2.35 -18.95 -19.09
C PHE A 1167 3.51 -19.30 -18.15
N THR A 1168 4.62 -19.83 -18.66
CA THR A 1168 5.80 -20.23 -17.86
C THR A 1168 6.64 -19.07 -17.32
N GLY A 1169 6.20 -17.82 -17.54
CA GLY A 1169 6.78 -16.60 -16.99
C GLY A 1169 8.03 -16.02 -17.67
N ASN A 1170 8.38 -14.80 -17.25
CA ASN A 1170 9.52 -14.00 -17.75
C ASN A 1170 10.02 -13.03 -16.66
N CYS A 1171 11.27 -12.60 -16.76
CA CYS A 1171 11.89 -11.62 -15.87
C CYS A 1171 11.73 -10.17 -16.38
N LEU A 1172 12.13 -9.20 -15.55
CA LEU A 1172 12.25 -7.78 -15.90
C LEU A 1172 13.72 -7.35 -15.87
N PRO A 1173 14.22 -6.66 -16.92
CA PRO A 1173 13.54 -6.36 -18.20
C PRO A 1173 13.21 -7.64 -18.99
N GLU A 1174 12.11 -7.61 -19.76
CA GLU A 1174 11.63 -8.79 -20.49
C GLU A 1174 12.65 -9.28 -21.52
N GLU A 1175 13.01 -10.55 -21.42
CA GLU A 1175 13.85 -11.24 -22.40
C GLU A 1175 12.98 -12.04 -23.38
N ASN A 1176 13.47 -12.26 -24.60
CA ASN A 1176 12.81 -13.13 -25.56
C ASN A 1176 13.24 -14.58 -25.36
N VAL A 1177 12.49 -15.34 -24.56
CA VAL A 1177 12.82 -16.71 -24.14
C VAL A 1177 11.68 -17.66 -24.53
N PRO A 1178 11.94 -18.98 -24.65
CA PRO A 1178 10.87 -19.95 -24.85
C PRO A 1178 9.90 -19.92 -23.68
N ALA A 1179 8.61 -19.98 -23.98
CA ALA A 1179 7.53 -19.93 -23.01
C ALA A 1179 6.40 -20.89 -23.41
N ALA A 1180 5.71 -21.48 -22.44
CA ALA A 1180 4.54 -22.32 -22.70
C ALA A 1180 3.28 -21.76 -22.02
N LEU A 1181 2.12 -21.95 -22.64
CA LEU A 1181 0.83 -21.62 -22.01
C LEU A 1181 0.54 -22.58 -20.85
N THR A 1182 -0.16 -22.08 -19.84
CA THR A 1182 -0.50 -22.89 -18.65
C THR A 1182 -2.00 -23.04 -18.49
N HIS A 1183 -2.71 -21.96 -18.17
CA HIS A 1183 -4.13 -22.02 -17.85
C HIS A 1183 -4.86 -20.70 -18.12
N LEU A 1184 -6.19 -20.77 -18.18
CA LEU A 1184 -7.14 -19.67 -18.11
C LEU A 1184 -7.85 -19.73 -16.75
N SER A 1185 -7.88 -18.62 -16.02
CA SER A 1185 -8.51 -18.48 -14.70
C SER A 1185 -9.20 -17.14 -14.53
N TYR A 1186 -10.02 -17.04 -13.47
CA TYR A 1186 -10.79 -15.85 -13.15
C TYR A 1186 -10.59 -15.48 -11.69
N GLU A 1187 -10.42 -14.20 -11.41
CA GLU A 1187 -10.18 -13.66 -10.08
C GLU A 1187 -11.19 -12.55 -9.76
N ARG A 1188 -11.65 -12.49 -8.50
CA ARG A 1188 -12.40 -11.33 -8.00
C ARG A 1188 -11.43 -10.16 -7.78
N MET A 1189 -11.82 -8.96 -8.23
CA MET A 1189 -10.99 -7.76 -8.03
C MET A 1189 -10.95 -7.38 -6.53
N ALA A 1190 -9.79 -7.56 -5.88
CA ALA A 1190 -9.58 -7.17 -4.49
C ALA A 1190 -9.32 -5.66 -4.31
N GLN A 1191 -9.69 -5.10 -3.15
CA GLN A 1191 -9.50 -3.66 -2.83
C GLN A 1191 -8.06 -3.28 -2.44
N ARG A 1192 -7.16 -4.25 -2.21
CA ARG A 1192 -5.73 -4.04 -1.89
C ARG A 1192 -4.91 -5.26 -2.31
N TRP A 1193 -3.58 -5.10 -2.28
CA TRP A 1193 -2.41 -5.97 -2.58
C TRP A 1193 -2.49 -7.51 -2.40
N SER A 1194 -3.63 -8.09 -2.07
CA SER A 1194 -3.92 -9.52 -2.19
C SER A 1194 -4.04 -9.93 -3.66
N THR A 1195 -3.55 -11.12 -3.99
CA THR A 1195 -4.00 -11.86 -5.18
C THR A 1195 -5.51 -12.05 -5.10
N GLY A 1196 -6.23 -11.88 -6.22
CA GLY A 1196 -7.68 -12.01 -6.23
C GLY A 1196 -8.08 -13.45 -5.92
N GLU A 1197 -9.21 -13.64 -5.24
CA GLU A 1197 -9.76 -14.97 -4.99
C GLU A 1197 -10.15 -15.59 -6.34
N SER A 1198 -9.62 -16.79 -6.63
CA SER A 1198 -9.94 -17.57 -7.83
C SER A 1198 -11.41 -17.98 -7.79
N LEU A 1199 -12.13 -17.85 -8.91
CA LEU A 1199 -13.56 -18.15 -8.98
C LEU A 1199 -13.83 -19.47 -9.71
N PRO A 1200 -14.82 -20.27 -9.25
CA PRO A 1200 -15.29 -21.44 -9.99
C PRO A 1200 -15.83 -21.06 -11.37
N LEU A 1201 -15.59 -21.90 -12.39
CA LEU A 1201 -16.06 -21.66 -13.76
C LEU A 1201 -17.59 -21.53 -13.86
N ALA A 1202 -18.34 -22.17 -12.95
CA ALA A 1202 -19.80 -22.09 -12.89
C ALA A 1202 -20.34 -20.70 -12.46
N GLU A 1203 -19.50 -19.87 -11.84
CA GLU A 1203 -19.88 -18.49 -11.45
C GLU A 1203 -19.57 -17.47 -12.55
N ILE A 1204 -18.99 -17.90 -13.68
CA ILE A 1204 -18.59 -17.03 -14.78
C ILE A 1204 -19.73 -16.91 -15.80
N PRO A 1205 -20.11 -15.69 -16.24
CA PRO A 1205 -21.10 -15.52 -17.30
C PRO A 1205 -20.74 -16.35 -18.55
N PRO A 1206 -21.67 -17.15 -19.10
CA PRO A 1206 -21.42 -17.99 -20.27
C PRO A 1206 -20.77 -17.25 -21.45
N VAL A 1207 -21.19 -16.01 -21.71
CA VAL A 1207 -20.62 -15.22 -22.80
C VAL A 1207 -19.16 -14.83 -22.50
N LEU A 1208 -18.86 -14.36 -21.28
CA LEU A 1208 -17.49 -14.06 -20.87
C LEU A 1208 -16.58 -15.29 -20.99
N LEU A 1209 -17.08 -16.45 -20.54
CA LEU A 1209 -16.35 -17.72 -20.61
C LEU A 1209 -16.03 -18.12 -22.05
N ALA A 1210 -17.01 -18.07 -22.96
CA ALA A 1210 -16.81 -18.39 -24.37
C ALA A 1210 -15.80 -17.43 -25.04
N GLU A 1211 -15.91 -16.13 -24.77
CA GLU A 1211 -15.04 -15.10 -25.34
C GLU A 1211 -13.59 -15.23 -24.88
N THR A 1212 -13.37 -15.44 -23.59
CA THR A 1212 -12.03 -15.54 -23.00
C THR A 1212 -11.39 -16.90 -23.26
N TYR A 1213 -12.18 -17.96 -23.39
CA TYR A 1213 -11.71 -19.25 -23.89
C TYR A 1213 -11.26 -19.15 -25.36
N ALA A 1214 -12.00 -18.44 -26.20
CA ALA A 1214 -11.58 -18.16 -27.58
C ALA A 1214 -10.28 -17.35 -27.64
N ASP A 1215 -10.08 -16.39 -26.72
CA ASP A 1215 -8.82 -15.65 -26.60
C ASP A 1215 -7.66 -16.56 -26.15
N TYR A 1216 -7.89 -17.45 -25.18
CA TYR A 1216 -6.90 -18.45 -24.75
C TYR A 1216 -6.52 -19.40 -25.89
N ARG A 1217 -7.50 -19.84 -26.69
CA ARG A 1217 -7.25 -20.61 -27.90
C ARG A 1217 -6.49 -19.83 -28.96
N ALA A 1218 -6.79 -18.55 -29.18
CA ALA A 1218 -6.05 -17.71 -30.12
C ALA A 1218 -4.58 -17.54 -29.70
N ALA A 1219 -4.29 -17.47 -28.39
CA ALA A 1219 -2.93 -17.50 -27.88
C ALA A 1219 -2.25 -18.86 -28.17
N ALA A 1220 -2.97 -19.96 -28.02
CA ALA A 1220 -2.48 -21.30 -28.35
C ALA A 1220 -2.24 -21.49 -29.86
N ASP A 1221 -3.10 -20.94 -30.72
CA ASP A 1221 -2.93 -21.00 -32.18
C ASP A 1221 -1.69 -20.21 -32.67
N ALA A 1222 -1.20 -19.25 -31.87
CA ALA A 1222 0.07 -18.56 -32.11
C ALA A 1222 1.31 -19.36 -31.64
N CYS A 1223 1.11 -20.44 -30.88
CA CYS A 1223 2.17 -21.33 -30.44
C CYS A 1223 2.53 -22.34 -31.54
N VAL A 1224 3.71 -22.96 -31.45
CA VAL A 1224 4.12 -24.03 -32.38
C VAL A 1224 3.41 -25.37 -32.13
N GLY A 1225 2.63 -25.46 -31.05
CA GLY A 1225 1.89 -26.65 -30.63
C GLY A 1225 2.35 -27.19 -29.28
N PHE A 1226 1.74 -28.31 -28.85
CA PHE A 1226 2.12 -29.02 -27.63
C PHE A 1226 3.53 -29.63 -27.76
N ASP A 1227 4.38 -29.41 -26.77
CA ASP A 1227 5.72 -30.00 -26.70
C ASP A 1227 5.88 -30.85 -25.43
N PRO A 1228 6.06 -32.19 -25.49
CA PRO A 1228 6.16 -33.03 -24.29
C PRO A 1228 7.37 -32.70 -23.39
N GLN A 1229 8.32 -31.90 -23.86
CA GLN A 1229 9.50 -31.45 -23.11
C GLN A 1229 9.41 -29.95 -22.75
N TRP A 1230 8.24 -29.32 -22.85
CA TRP A 1230 8.07 -27.88 -22.58
C TRP A 1230 8.64 -27.45 -21.22
N LYS A 1231 8.49 -28.26 -20.17
CA LYS A 1231 9.05 -27.99 -18.82
C LYS A 1231 10.58 -27.87 -18.80
N LYS A 1232 11.29 -28.53 -19.73
CA LYS A 1232 12.77 -28.45 -19.84
C LYS A 1232 13.24 -27.27 -20.70
N LYS A 1233 12.36 -26.76 -21.56
CA LYS A 1233 12.69 -25.72 -22.55
C LYS A 1233 12.33 -24.32 -22.08
N THR A 1234 11.55 -24.21 -21.01
CA THR A 1234 11.00 -22.95 -20.48
C THR A 1234 11.50 -22.72 -19.06
N PRO A 1235 11.37 -21.49 -18.50
CA PRO A 1235 11.76 -21.16 -17.13
C PRO A 1235 10.86 -21.77 -16.03
N TRP A 1236 10.23 -22.92 -16.31
CA TRP A 1236 9.19 -23.57 -15.49
C TRP A 1236 9.62 -23.90 -14.06
#